data_AF-A0A2H2Z2U0-F1
#
_entry.id   AF-A0A2H2Z2U0-F1
#
_cell.length_a   1.000
_cell.length_b   1.000
_cell.length_c   1.000
_cell.angle_alpha   90.00
_cell.angle_beta   90.00
_cell.angle_gamma   90.00
#
_symmetry.space_group_name_H-M   'P 1'
#
loop_
_entity.id
_entity.type
_entity.pdbx_description
1 polymer ?
#
loop_
_entity_poly.entity_id
_entity_poly.type
_entity_poly.pdbx_seq_one_letter_code
_entity_poly.pdbx_strand_id
1 'polypeptide(L)'
;MADALGLVSSIIAVVDLFIKVGVQCSIYCSGVKDAPRDIRQILNEADRTTATLEDLRRLLASPTGAGLSSSQRVCRSVEDARLQLQDLAFKLEGGLRTGQRLRWPLRKEEVTGIISQLQKCRASIALDLQVDQTALLLNVHQEAVLAKLRTAKGAAFDSPSHANSSKCYPGTREDILRQIQTWSTKSDGQCLFWLNGGAGTGKSTISRTVAQSFADNGILGASFFFKHGEADRGNMALFFPTMASQLIQAFPQIAPHVRAAVEADPTIHDRSIKEQCDKLIADPIILASNAPRLPAIVVVADALDECDNDEHVRLVIHLLSQTRHFTSASLKFFVTSRPELAIRLGFADICGQYEDLILHQVPRVAIEHDITLFLEHEIAMIRQDYNKSVSVGRQLPLSWPGIQSFQRLVSMSIPLFIFAATACRFIQDRRIGGPKEQLAKILEHQTGHGPTSNLDATYLPIVNGLVAGLSDVEKGFVSERFKRIVGSIVTLANPLCAPSLARLLGMPRESVEDLLDLLHSVLYIPTDARLPVRLLHLSFRDFLVDPTKASAADRYPLWIDQQKAHHVLAIRCLELLLEEGTLRRNICGLRLPSTLRSEVGQSTLEAALPSEVQYACLYWVFHWKESMSKVEDGGLVDCFLNSHLLHWFEALGLLGRISDRNGVFSSRPSFEMLDGSSSAIGPS
;
A
#
# COMPACT_ATOMS: atom_id res chain seq x y z
N MET A 1 -26.19 -23.00 -19.19
CA MET A 1 -27.65 -22.75 -19.38
C MET A 1 -28.25 -23.56 -20.53
N ALA A 2 -27.61 -23.65 -21.71
CA ALA A 2 -28.13 -24.43 -22.84
C ALA A 2 -28.39 -25.93 -22.52
N ASP A 3 -27.49 -26.57 -21.75
CA ASP A 3 -27.62 -28.00 -21.40
C ASP A 3 -28.76 -28.31 -20.43
N ALA A 4 -29.04 -27.41 -19.47
CA ALA A 4 -30.10 -27.61 -18.48
C ALA A 4 -31.49 -27.50 -19.11
N LEU A 5 -31.68 -26.55 -20.03
CA LEU A 5 -32.92 -26.41 -20.80
C LEU A 5 -33.14 -27.60 -21.74
N GLY A 6 -32.06 -28.09 -22.37
CA GLY A 6 -32.09 -29.31 -23.18
C GLY A 6 -32.52 -30.54 -22.37
N LEU A 7 -31.95 -30.75 -21.19
CA LEU A 7 -32.32 -31.85 -20.30
C LEU A 7 -33.78 -31.78 -19.83
N VAL A 8 -34.29 -30.59 -19.48
CA VAL A 8 -35.70 -30.40 -19.12
C VAL A 8 -36.63 -30.76 -20.29
N SER A 9 -36.26 -30.42 -21.52
CA SER A 9 -37.00 -30.81 -22.71
C SER A 9 -37.00 -32.33 -22.94
N SER A 10 -35.86 -33.00 -22.75
CA SER A 10 -35.76 -34.46 -22.85
C SER A 10 -36.59 -35.17 -21.78
N ILE A 11 -36.63 -34.66 -20.55
CA ILE A 11 -37.48 -35.19 -19.47
C ILE A 11 -38.96 -35.12 -19.87
N ILE A 12 -39.41 -33.97 -20.40
CA ILE A 12 -40.81 -33.80 -20.85
C ILE A 12 -41.15 -34.83 -21.93
N ALA A 13 -40.26 -35.01 -22.92
CA ALA A 13 -40.48 -35.98 -23.99
C ALA A 13 -40.58 -37.43 -23.49
N VAL A 14 -39.81 -37.81 -22.47
CA VAL A 14 -39.88 -39.14 -21.83
C VAL A 14 -41.22 -39.34 -21.11
N VAL A 15 -41.69 -38.34 -20.37
CA VAL A 15 -42.98 -38.38 -19.67
C VAL A 15 -44.15 -38.50 -20.67
N ASP A 16 -44.12 -37.73 -21.76
CA ASP A 16 -45.14 -37.82 -22.81
C ASP A 16 -45.17 -39.21 -23.48
N LEU A 17 -44.00 -39.83 -23.68
CA LEU A 17 -43.89 -41.19 -24.20
C LEU A 17 -44.46 -42.23 -23.22
N PHE A 18 -44.27 -42.07 -21.91
CA PHE A 18 -44.90 -42.94 -20.91
C PHE A 18 -46.42 -42.84 -20.93
N ILE A 19 -46.97 -41.63 -21.05
CA ILE A 19 -48.43 -41.42 -21.20
C ILE A 19 -48.93 -42.13 -22.46
N LYS A 20 -48.22 -41.99 -23.59
CA LYS A 20 -48.57 -42.65 -24.85
C LYS A 20 -48.56 -44.18 -24.73
N VAL A 21 -47.51 -44.76 -24.13
CA VAL A 21 -47.41 -46.19 -23.85
C VAL A 21 -48.55 -46.66 -22.94
N GLY A 22 -48.92 -45.87 -21.92
CA GLY A 22 -50.03 -46.18 -21.02
C GLY A 22 -51.38 -46.24 -21.73
N VAL A 23 -51.66 -45.27 -22.60
CA VAL A 23 -52.88 -45.26 -23.44
C VAL A 23 -52.91 -46.50 -24.33
N GLN A 24 -51.80 -46.87 -24.97
CA GLN A 24 -51.72 -48.04 -25.86
C GLN A 24 -51.89 -49.36 -25.09
N CYS A 25 -51.25 -49.48 -23.92
CA CYS A 25 -51.41 -50.63 -23.03
C CYS A 25 -52.86 -50.82 -22.58
N SER A 26 -53.61 -49.73 -22.34
CA SER A 26 -55.02 -49.80 -21.91
C SER A 26 -55.93 -50.56 -22.90
N ILE A 27 -55.60 -50.53 -24.20
CA ILE A 27 -56.36 -51.21 -25.27
C ILE A 27 -56.20 -52.74 -25.17
N TYR A 28 -55.04 -53.22 -24.70
CA TYR A 28 -54.76 -54.66 -24.57
C TYR A 28 -55.28 -55.25 -23.23
N CYS A 29 -55.57 -54.41 -22.23
CA CYS A 29 -56.05 -54.84 -20.91
C CYS A 29 -57.41 -55.56 -20.94
N SER A 30 -58.31 -55.21 -21.87
CA SER A 30 -59.67 -55.78 -21.94
C SER A 30 -59.79 -56.97 -22.91
N GLY A 31 -58.75 -57.25 -23.70
CA GLY A 31 -58.81 -58.18 -24.84
C GLY A 31 -57.86 -59.38 -24.83
N VAL A 32 -56.87 -59.44 -23.93
CA VAL A 32 -55.82 -60.48 -23.94
C VAL A 32 -55.55 -61.03 -22.52
N LYS A 33 -55.47 -62.36 -22.36
CA LYS A 33 -55.47 -63.04 -21.05
C LYS A 33 -54.21 -62.79 -20.19
N ASP A 34 -53.03 -62.70 -20.81
CA ASP A 34 -51.74 -62.54 -20.09
C ASP A 34 -51.22 -61.09 -20.07
N ALA A 35 -51.76 -60.22 -20.93
CA ALA A 35 -51.35 -58.82 -21.05
C ALA A 35 -51.54 -57.98 -19.75
N PRO A 36 -52.62 -58.15 -18.94
CA PRO A 36 -52.84 -57.31 -17.77
C PRO A 36 -51.72 -57.39 -16.72
N ARG A 37 -51.02 -58.54 -16.64
CA ARG A 37 -49.90 -58.73 -15.71
C ARG A 37 -48.66 -57.98 -16.19
N ASP A 38 -48.28 -58.17 -17.45
CA ASP A 38 -47.11 -57.53 -18.06
C ASP A 38 -47.28 -56.01 -18.12
N ILE A 39 -48.48 -55.55 -18.51
CA ILE A 39 -48.85 -54.13 -18.51
C ILE A 39 -48.69 -53.52 -17.12
N ARG A 40 -49.20 -54.19 -16.08
CA ARG A 40 -49.09 -53.68 -14.70
C ARG A 40 -47.64 -53.56 -14.24
N GLN A 41 -46.77 -54.49 -14.64
CA GLN A 41 -45.35 -54.43 -14.29
C GLN A 41 -44.63 -53.30 -15.01
N ILE A 42 -44.89 -53.11 -16.31
CA ILE A 42 -44.32 -52.01 -17.11
C ILE A 42 -44.80 -50.66 -16.57
N LEU A 43 -46.12 -50.50 -16.32
CA LEU A 43 -46.69 -49.25 -15.80
C LEU A 43 -46.18 -48.92 -14.40
N ASN A 44 -46.06 -49.89 -13.50
CA ASN A 44 -45.50 -49.64 -12.17
C ASN A 44 -44.04 -49.15 -12.23
N GLU A 45 -43.21 -49.68 -13.14
CA GLU A 45 -41.82 -49.22 -13.29
C GLU A 45 -41.75 -47.89 -14.03
N ALA A 46 -42.66 -47.65 -14.98
CA ALA A 46 -42.84 -46.36 -15.64
C ALA A 46 -43.22 -45.24 -14.65
N ASP A 47 -44.17 -45.49 -13.76
CA ASP A 47 -44.59 -44.54 -12.72
C ASP A 47 -43.42 -44.20 -11.77
N ARG A 48 -42.67 -45.21 -11.35
CA ARG A 48 -41.46 -45.01 -10.50
C ARG A 48 -40.37 -44.22 -11.21
N THR A 49 -40.17 -44.49 -12.50
CA THR A 49 -39.18 -43.76 -13.32
C THR A 49 -39.63 -42.32 -13.54
N THR A 50 -40.92 -42.10 -13.80
CA THR A 50 -41.53 -40.78 -13.96
C THR A 50 -41.39 -39.95 -12.69
N ALA A 51 -41.67 -40.51 -11.51
CA ALA A 51 -41.46 -39.83 -10.23
C ALA A 51 -40.01 -39.36 -10.04
N THR A 52 -39.04 -40.22 -10.38
CA THR A 52 -37.61 -39.88 -10.30
C THR A 52 -37.23 -38.75 -11.27
N LEU A 53 -37.79 -38.75 -12.48
CA LEU A 53 -37.58 -37.72 -13.49
C LEU A 53 -38.25 -36.38 -13.12
N GLU A 54 -39.40 -36.42 -12.46
CA GLU A 54 -40.06 -35.23 -11.92
C GLU A 54 -39.27 -34.60 -10.78
N ASP A 55 -38.72 -35.41 -9.87
CA ASP A 55 -37.84 -34.92 -8.80
C ASP A 55 -36.57 -34.27 -9.38
N LEU A 56 -35.97 -34.88 -10.40
CA LEU A 56 -34.86 -34.29 -11.15
C LEU A 56 -35.26 -32.96 -11.82
N ARG A 57 -36.45 -32.89 -12.44
CA ARG A 57 -36.96 -31.67 -13.06
C ARG A 57 -37.18 -30.55 -12.04
N ARG A 58 -37.71 -30.86 -10.85
CA ARG A 58 -37.86 -29.88 -9.75
C ARG A 58 -36.51 -29.34 -9.28
N LEU A 59 -35.50 -30.21 -9.20
CA LEU A 59 -34.13 -29.80 -8.84
C LEU A 59 -33.49 -28.92 -9.91
N LEU A 60 -33.65 -29.25 -11.20
CA LEU A 60 -33.16 -28.43 -12.32
C LEU A 60 -33.83 -27.05 -12.40
N ALA A 61 -35.09 -26.95 -11.98
CA ALA A 61 -35.82 -25.69 -11.92
C ALA A 61 -35.44 -24.81 -10.71
N SER A 62 -34.66 -25.33 -9.77
CA SER A 62 -34.20 -24.57 -8.60
C SER A 62 -33.01 -23.66 -8.93
N PRO A 63 -32.76 -22.59 -8.15
CA PRO A 63 -31.62 -21.68 -8.36
C PRO A 63 -30.25 -22.38 -8.34
N THR A 64 -30.15 -23.55 -7.69
CA THR A 64 -28.93 -24.37 -7.58
C THR A 64 -28.78 -25.40 -8.71
N GLY A 65 -29.79 -25.56 -9.58
CA GLY A 65 -29.81 -26.56 -10.66
C GLY A 65 -28.72 -26.39 -11.73
N ALA A 66 -28.13 -25.19 -11.85
CA ALA A 66 -27.04 -24.92 -12.79
C ALA A 66 -25.68 -25.54 -12.38
N GLY A 67 -25.53 -26.02 -11.14
CA GLY A 67 -24.29 -26.56 -10.59
C GLY A 67 -24.14 -28.09 -10.64
N LEU A 68 -25.07 -28.81 -11.27
CA LEU A 68 -25.04 -30.28 -11.34
C LEU A 68 -23.90 -30.75 -12.25
N SER A 69 -22.87 -31.36 -11.65
CA SER A 69 -21.66 -31.84 -12.34
C SER A 69 -21.91 -33.11 -13.15
N SER A 70 -22.98 -33.86 -12.85
CA SER A 70 -23.37 -35.10 -13.53
C SER A 70 -24.22 -34.89 -14.79
N SER A 71 -24.51 -33.65 -15.18
CA SER A 71 -25.46 -33.29 -16.26
C SER A 71 -25.31 -34.13 -17.53
N GLN A 72 -24.08 -34.40 -17.99
CA GLN A 72 -23.85 -35.23 -19.19
C GLN A 72 -24.20 -36.72 -19.01
N ARG A 73 -23.99 -37.31 -17.82
CA ARG A 73 -24.33 -38.71 -17.52
C ARG A 73 -25.84 -38.90 -17.33
N VAL A 74 -26.48 -37.93 -16.68
CA VAL A 74 -27.93 -37.86 -16.53
C VAL A 74 -28.60 -37.67 -17.89
N CYS A 75 -28.09 -36.78 -18.75
CA CYS A 75 -28.57 -36.62 -20.12
C CYS A 75 -28.54 -37.93 -20.92
N ARG A 76 -27.46 -38.70 -20.84
CA ARG A 76 -27.37 -40.01 -21.52
C ARG A 76 -28.40 -41.00 -20.99
N SER A 77 -28.57 -41.06 -19.66
CA SER A 77 -29.53 -41.98 -19.04
C SER A 77 -30.98 -41.64 -19.43
N VAL A 78 -31.34 -40.34 -19.43
CA VAL A 78 -32.67 -39.87 -19.85
C VAL A 78 -32.91 -40.14 -21.34
N GLU A 79 -31.89 -39.97 -22.18
CA GLU A 79 -31.98 -40.23 -23.62
C GLU A 79 -32.10 -41.73 -23.95
N ASP A 80 -31.40 -42.58 -23.21
CA ASP A 80 -31.56 -44.04 -23.30
C ASP A 80 -32.99 -44.46 -22.94
N ALA A 81 -33.59 -43.90 -21.88
CA ALA A 81 -34.99 -44.14 -21.55
C ALA A 81 -35.94 -43.67 -22.66
N ARG A 82 -35.66 -42.51 -23.28
CA ARG A 82 -36.44 -41.99 -24.40
C ARG A 82 -36.47 -42.96 -25.58
N LEU A 83 -35.31 -43.47 -26.00
CA LEU A 83 -35.18 -44.41 -27.12
C LEU A 83 -35.91 -45.72 -26.84
N GLN A 84 -35.81 -46.25 -25.62
CA GLN A 84 -36.49 -47.49 -25.22
C GLN A 84 -38.02 -47.34 -25.24
N LEU A 85 -38.54 -46.19 -24.78
CA LEU A 85 -39.98 -45.93 -24.81
C LEU A 85 -40.52 -45.70 -26.21
N GLN A 86 -39.72 -45.14 -27.11
CA GLN A 86 -40.07 -45.02 -28.53
C GLN A 86 -40.18 -46.39 -29.20
N ASP A 87 -39.23 -47.30 -28.95
CA ASP A 87 -39.29 -48.68 -29.45
C ASP A 87 -40.52 -49.43 -28.89
N LEU A 88 -40.80 -49.29 -27.60
CA LEU A 88 -41.97 -49.88 -26.97
C LEU A 88 -43.29 -49.33 -27.57
N ALA A 89 -43.41 -48.01 -27.70
CA ALA A 89 -44.59 -47.39 -28.31
C ALA A 89 -44.79 -47.85 -29.76
N PHE A 90 -43.70 -47.99 -30.54
CA PHE A 90 -43.75 -48.49 -31.91
C PHE A 90 -44.24 -49.95 -31.99
N LYS A 91 -43.74 -50.82 -31.10
CA LYS A 91 -44.18 -52.23 -31.00
C LYS A 91 -45.65 -52.35 -30.59
N LEU A 92 -46.12 -51.51 -29.67
CA LEU A 92 -47.52 -51.48 -29.24
C LEU A 92 -48.47 -50.95 -30.33
N GLU A 93 -48.03 -50.01 -31.17
CA GLU A 93 -48.77 -49.53 -32.35
C GLU A 93 -48.84 -50.56 -33.48
N GLY A 94 -47.75 -51.29 -33.73
CA GLY A 94 -47.68 -52.32 -34.77
C GLY A 94 -48.71 -53.43 -34.58
N GLY A 95 -49.01 -53.79 -33.33
CA GLY A 95 -50.03 -54.80 -32.99
C GLY A 95 -51.48 -54.36 -33.23
N LEU A 96 -51.75 -53.04 -33.38
CA LEU A 96 -53.08 -52.49 -33.62
C LEU A 96 -53.45 -52.42 -35.12
N ARG A 97 -52.46 -52.51 -36.02
CA ARG A 97 -52.63 -52.28 -37.47
C ARG A 97 -53.09 -53.50 -38.28
N THR A 98 -53.11 -54.69 -37.69
CA THR A 98 -53.58 -55.91 -38.34
C THR A 98 -55.00 -56.23 -37.91
N GLY A 99 -55.96 -56.25 -38.85
CA GLY A 99 -57.40 -56.52 -38.62
C GLY A 99 -57.77 -57.94 -38.17
N GLN A 100 -56.95 -58.58 -37.32
CA GLN A 100 -57.23 -59.85 -36.65
C GLN A 100 -57.26 -59.65 -35.13
N ARG A 101 -57.91 -60.59 -34.43
CA ARG A 101 -58.09 -60.68 -32.97
C ARG A 101 -56.83 -60.21 -32.21
N LEU A 102 -56.99 -59.18 -31.36
CA LEU A 102 -55.93 -58.57 -30.55
C LEU A 102 -55.05 -59.64 -29.88
N ARG A 103 -53.73 -59.57 -30.10
CA ARG A 103 -52.72 -60.39 -29.42
C ARG A 103 -51.68 -59.46 -28.81
N TRP A 104 -51.19 -59.83 -27.62
CA TRP A 104 -50.11 -59.11 -26.96
C TRP A 104 -48.84 -59.18 -27.83
N PRO A 105 -48.25 -58.04 -28.25
CA PRO A 105 -47.18 -58.03 -29.25
C PRO A 105 -45.79 -58.33 -28.67
N LEU A 106 -45.65 -58.42 -27.34
CA LEU A 106 -44.37 -58.61 -26.66
C LEU A 106 -44.21 -60.04 -26.14
N ARG A 107 -43.00 -60.58 -26.27
CA ARG A 107 -42.59 -61.83 -25.63
C ARG A 107 -42.22 -61.57 -24.17
N LYS A 108 -42.25 -62.61 -23.33
CA LYS A 108 -41.91 -62.53 -21.91
C LYS A 108 -40.47 -62.03 -21.69
N GLU A 109 -39.55 -62.42 -22.55
CA GLU A 109 -38.14 -61.98 -22.54
C GLU A 109 -38.03 -60.47 -22.87
N GLU A 110 -38.90 -59.95 -23.73
CA GLU A 110 -38.92 -58.53 -24.09
C GLU A 110 -39.50 -57.68 -22.97
N VAL A 111 -40.58 -58.13 -22.32
CA VAL A 111 -41.17 -57.45 -21.14
C VAL A 111 -40.16 -57.37 -20.00
N THR A 112 -39.47 -58.47 -19.70
CA THR A 112 -38.44 -58.50 -18.66
C THR A 112 -37.23 -57.63 -19.02
N GLY A 113 -36.82 -57.62 -20.30
CA GLY A 113 -35.78 -56.72 -20.82
C GLY A 113 -36.11 -55.24 -20.64
N ILE A 114 -37.34 -54.82 -20.99
CA ILE A 114 -37.81 -53.44 -20.84
C ILE A 114 -37.82 -53.01 -19.37
N ILE A 115 -38.37 -53.84 -18.49
CA ILE A 115 -38.41 -53.56 -17.05
C ILE A 115 -36.98 -53.41 -16.50
N SER A 116 -36.07 -54.31 -16.86
CA SER A 116 -34.67 -54.26 -16.42
C SER A 116 -33.96 -52.99 -16.89
N GLN A 117 -34.21 -52.53 -18.12
CA GLN A 117 -33.61 -51.30 -18.63
C GLN A 117 -34.17 -50.03 -17.97
N LEU A 118 -35.49 -49.97 -17.73
CA LEU A 118 -36.10 -48.86 -16.99
C LEU A 118 -35.57 -48.80 -15.55
N GLN A 119 -35.42 -49.95 -14.89
CA GLN A 119 -34.79 -50.06 -13.57
C GLN A 119 -33.34 -49.56 -13.59
N LYS A 120 -32.56 -49.95 -14.60
CA LYS A 120 -31.17 -49.52 -14.78
C LYS A 120 -31.07 -48.01 -14.99
N CYS A 121 -31.93 -47.44 -15.83
CA CYS A 121 -32.00 -46.00 -16.05
C CYS A 121 -32.32 -45.25 -14.75
N ARG A 122 -33.38 -45.67 -14.04
CA ARG A 122 -33.78 -45.09 -12.76
C ARG A 122 -32.65 -45.15 -11.73
N ALA A 123 -31.98 -46.29 -11.62
CA ALA A 123 -30.85 -46.47 -10.71
C ALA A 123 -29.66 -45.56 -11.07
N SER A 124 -29.36 -45.39 -12.37
CA SER A 124 -28.30 -44.50 -12.83
C SER A 124 -28.60 -43.04 -12.51
N ILE A 125 -29.82 -42.57 -12.80
CA ILE A 125 -30.26 -41.21 -12.49
C ILE A 125 -30.22 -40.95 -10.98
N ALA A 126 -30.69 -41.90 -10.17
CA ALA A 126 -30.66 -41.78 -8.72
C ALA A 126 -29.22 -41.72 -8.16
N LEU A 127 -28.31 -42.53 -8.70
CA LEU A 127 -26.90 -42.54 -8.31
C LEU A 127 -26.20 -41.24 -8.68
N ASP A 128 -26.38 -40.76 -9.91
CA ASP A 128 -25.81 -39.49 -10.38
C ASP A 128 -26.32 -38.31 -9.53
N LEU A 129 -27.60 -38.33 -9.16
CA LEU A 129 -28.19 -37.33 -8.27
C LEU A 129 -27.59 -37.39 -6.85
N GLN A 130 -27.35 -38.58 -6.30
CA GLN A 130 -26.67 -38.74 -5.02
C GLN A 130 -25.21 -38.24 -5.05
N VAL A 131 -24.50 -38.45 -6.16
CA VAL A 131 -23.15 -37.92 -6.37
C VAL A 131 -23.17 -36.39 -6.36
N ASP A 132 -24.10 -35.77 -7.07
CA ASP A 132 -24.24 -34.30 -7.08
C ASP A 132 -24.67 -33.74 -5.71
N GLN A 133 -25.60 -34.41 -5.00
CA GLN A 133 -25.95 -34.04 -3.63
C GLN A 133 -24.74 -34.09 -2.69
N THR A 134 -23.91 -35.13 -2.83
CA THR A 134 -22.68 -35.28 -2.03
C THR A 134 -21.66 -34.19 -2.38
N ALA A 135 -21.50 -33.86 -3.66
CA ALA A 135 -20.62 -32.77 -4.10
C ALA A 135 -21.08 -31.40 -3.57
N LEU A 136 -22.39 -31.12 -3.62
CA LEU A 136 -22.97 -29.90 -3.05
C LEU A 136 -22.77 -29.83 -1.53
N LEU A 137 -23.01 -30.93 -0.82
CA LEU A 137 -22.76 -31.01 0.62
C LEU A 137 -21.29 -30.76 0.97
N LEU A 138 -20.36 -31.31 0.20
CA LEU A 138 -18.92 -31.09 0.38
C LEU A 138 -18.53 -29.63 0.11
N ASN A 139 -19.13 -28.99 -0.89
CA ASN A 139 -18.91 -27.56 -1.18
C ASN A 139 -19.47 -26.67 -0.07
N VAL A 140 -20.71 -26.92 0.39
CA VAL A 140 -21.31 -26.16 1.51
C VAL A 140 -20.50 -26.33 2.79
N HIS A 141 -20.04 -27.55 3.08
CA HIS A 141 -19.16 -27.81 4.21
C HIS A 141 -17.83 -27.06 4.07
N GLN A 142 -17.23 -27.06 2.88
CA GLN A 142 -16.01 -26.30 2.61
C GLN A 142 -16.21 -24.80 2.84
N GLU A 143 -17.27 -24.21 2.31
CA GLU A 143 -17.60 -22.79 2.54
C GLU A 143 -17.84 -22.49 4.03
N ALA A 144 -18.55 -23.37 4.75
CA ALA A 144 -18.82 -23.20 6.17
C ALA A 144 -17.55 -23.26 7.04
N VAL A 145 -16.58 -24.12 6.68
CA VAL A 145 -15.29 -24.18 7.36
C VAL A 145 -14.45 -22.95 7.04
N LEU A 146 -14.34 -22.56 5.77
CA LEU A 146 -13.51 -21.44 5.34
C LEU A 146 -14.06 -20.10 5.84
N ALA A 147 -15.38 -19.99 6.05
CA ALA A 147 -16.03 -18.84 6.71
C ALA A 147 -15.61 -18.65 8.17
N LYS A 148 -14.97 -19.63 8.82
CA LYS A 148 -14.41 -19.50 10.18
C LYS A 148 -13.10 -18.72 10.22
N LEU A 149 -12.45 -18.49 9.08
CA LEU A 149 -11.24 -17.66 9.02
C LEU A 149 -11.61 -16.22 9.40
N ARG A 150 -10.99 -15.71 10.46
CA ARG A 150 -11.16 -14.31 10.86
C ARG A 150 -10.36 -13.44 9.90
N THR A 151 -11.06 -12.61 9.11
CA THR A 151 -10.43 -11.72 8.14
C THR A 151 -10.55 -10.25 8.54
N ALA A 152 -9.52 -9.46 8.27
CA ALA A 152 -9.55 -8.01 8.47
C ALA A 152 -10.46 -7.33 7.43
N LYS A 153 -11.50 -6.63 7.91
CA LYS A 153 -12.42 -5.92 7.00
C LYS A 153 -11.71 -4.77 6.31
N GLY A 154 -11.90 -4.67 5.00
CA GLY A 154 -11.36 -3.60 4.18
C GLY A 154 -9.85 -3.61 3.97
N ALA A 155 -9.18 -4.73 4.25
CA ALA A 155 -7.75 -4.90 3.97
C ALA A 155 -7.44 -5.15 2.48
N ALA A 156 -8.38 -5.71 1.71
CA ALA A 156 -8.20 -5.95 0.29
C ALA A 156 -8.18 -4.65 -0.53
N PHE A 157 -7.40 -4.61 -1.62
CA PHE A 157 -7.18 -3.41 -2.43
C PHE A 157 -8.46 -2.87 -3.09
N ASP A 158 -9.40 -3.76 -3.39
CA ASP A 158 -10.68 -3.52 -4.05
C ASP A 158 -11.84 -3.31 -3.06
N SER A 159 -11.53 -3.24 -1.76
CA SER A 159 -12.54 -2.94 -0.74
C SER A 159 -13.24 -1.60 -1.01
N PRO A 160 -14.55 -1.47 -0.70
CA PRO A 160 -15.27 -0.19 -0.76
C PRO A 160 -14.61 0.93 0.05
N SER A 161 -13.87 0.61 1.12
CA SER A 161 -13.09 1.58 1.89
C SER A 161 -12.01 2.30 1.05
N HIS A 162 -11.66 1.73 -0.10
CA HIS A 162 -10.69 2.26 -1.06
C HIS A 162 -11.33 2.87 -2.31
N ALA A 163 -12.66 2.96 -2.40
CA ALA A 163 -13.35 3.49 -3.58
C ALA A 163 -12.92 4.93 -3.98
N ASN A 164 -12.51 5.74 -3.00
CA ASN A 164 -12.01 7.10 -3.22
C ASN A 164 -10.48 7.21 -3.28
N SER A 165 -9.76 6.09 -3.20
CA SER A 165 -8.30 6.07 -3.22
C SER A 165 -7.78 6.06 -4.66
N SER A 166 -6.91 7.01 -5.01
CA SER A 166 -6.35 7.12 -6.35
C SER A 166 -5.30 6.05 -6.63
N LYS A 167 -5.31 5.56 -7.87
CA LYS A 167 -4.22 4.80 -8.52
C LYS A 167 -3.20 5.80 -9.11
N CYS A 168 -2.07 5.30 -9.59
CA CYS A 168 -1.10 6.12 -10.34
C CYS A 168 -1.80 6.73 -11.55
N TYR A 169 -1.54 8.02 -11.81
CA TYR A 169 -2.04 8.67 -13.01
C TYR A 169 -1.32 8.07 -14.24
N PRO A 170 -2.02 7.81 -15.36
CA PRO A 170 -1.37 7.29 -16.58
C PRO A 170 -0.17 8.15 -17.00
N GLY A 171 0.93 7.51 -17.38
CA GLY A 171 2.18 8.21 -17.71
C GLY A 171 3.06 8.55 -16.51
N THR A 172 2.60 8.34 -15.27
CA THR A 172 3.43 8.56 -14.07
C THR A 172 4.02 7.26 -13.54
N ARG A 173 5.24 7.32 -13.00
CA ARG A 173 5.92 6.20 -12.31
C ARG A 173 6.11 4.97 -13.20
N GLU A 174 6.10 5.13 -14.52
CA GLU A 174 6.12 4.01 -15.48
C GLU A 174 7.33 3.10 -15.30
N ASP A 175 8.52 3.68 -15.09
CA ASP A 175 9.75 2.91 -14.89
C ASP A 175 9.68 2.04 -13.63
N ILE A 176 9.11 2.58 -12.55
CA ILE A 176 8.92 1.87 -11.27
C ILE A 176 7.93 0.72 -11.46
N LEU A 177 6.79 1.00 -12.09
CA LEU A 177 5.76 -0.01 -12.36
C LEU A 177 6.31 -1.13 -13.28
N ARG A 178 7.11 -0.77 -14.29
CA ARG A 178 7.76 -1.72 -15.20
C ARG A 178 8.79 -2.59 -14.47
N GLN A 179 9.58 -2.02 -13.57
CA GLN A 179 10.52 -2.78 -12.76
C GLN A 179 9.79 -3.79 -11.86
N ILE A 180 8.70 -3.38 -11.21
CA ILE A 180 7.88 -4.27 -10.37
C ILE A 180 7.24 -5.40 -11.20
N GLN A 181 6.71 -5.10 -12.40
CA GLN A 181 6.18 -6.12 -13.31
C GLN A 181 7.25 -7.08 -13.83
N THR A 182 8.45 -6.58 -14.10
CA THR A 182 9.59 -7.40 -14.52
C THR A 182 10.02 -8.34 -13.39
N TRP A 183 10.11 -7.81 -12.17
CA TRP A 183 10.39 -8.61 -10.98
C TRP A 183 9.32 -9.70 -10.78
N SER A 184 8.02 -9.38 -10.92
CA SER A 184 6.95 -10.36 -10.64
C SER A 184 6.96 -11.55 -11.60
N THR A 185 7.38 -11.36 -12.85
CA THR A 185 7.43 -12.41 -13.88
C THR A 185 8.72 -13.24 -13.88
N LYS A 186 9.80 -12.75 -13.25
CA LYS A 186 11.12 -13.41 -13.23
C LYS A 186 11.16 -14.69 -12.37
N SER A 187 11.23 -15.87 -12.96
CA SER A 187 11.14 -17.16 -12.24
C SER A 187 12.31 -17.45 -11.28
N ASP A 188 13.48 -16.85 -11.52
CA ASP A 188 14.70 -17.00 -10.70
C ASP A 188 14.99 -15.77 -9.80
N GLY A 189 14.07 -14.79 -9.75
CA GLY A 189 14.17 -13.58 -8.93
C GLY A 189 13.97 -13.82 -7.44
N GLN A 190 14.21 -12.79 -6.63
CA GLN A 190 13.90 -12.86 -5.19
C GLN A 190 12.39 -12.93 -4.95
N CYS A 191 11.97 -13.63 -3.89
CA CYS A 191 10.55 -13.75 -3.54
C CYS A 191 9.97 -12.48 -2.92
N LEU A 192 10.81 -11.59 -2.39
CA LEU A 192 10.40 -10.38 -1.70
C LEU A 192 10.87 -9.14 -2.47
N PHE A 193 9.96 -8.22 -2.74
CA PHE A 193 10.25 -6.89 -3.27
C PHE A 193 9.84 -5.83 -2.26
N TRP A 194 10.76 -4.94 -1.91
CA TRP A 194 10.54 -3.86 -0.95
C TRP A 194 10.52 -2.49 -1.62
N LEU A 195 9.34 -1.89 -1.68
CA LEU A 195 9.20 -0.49 -2.08
C LEU A 195 9.29 0.41 -0.83
N ASN A 196 10.46 1.04 -0.67
CA ASN A 196 10.79 1.93 0.44
C ASN A 196 10.58 3.39 0.05
N GLY A 197 10.02 4.21 0.94
CA GLY A 197 9.95 5.65 0.73
C GLY A 197 9.46 6.42 1.95
N GLY A 198 9.79 7.71 2.01
CA GLY A 198 9.29 8.61 3.06
C GLY A 198 7.77 8.82 2.99
N ALA A 199 7.23 9.48 4.00
CA ALA A 199 5.81 9.82 4.04
C ALA A 199 5.41 10.67 2.82
N GLY A 200 4.25 10.38 2.21
CA GLY A 200 3.72 11.19 1.10
C GLY A 200 4.38 11.01 -0.27
N THR A 201 5.27 10.01 -0.44
CA THR A 201 5.96 9.70 -1.71
C THR A 201 5.12 8.91 -2.72
N GLY A 202 3.93 8.43 -2.33
CA GLY A 202 3.00 7.72 -3.21
C GLY A 202 3.05 6.19 -3.16
N LYS A 203 3.71 5.58 -2.15
CA LYS A 203 3.78 4.11 -1.97
C LYS A 203 2.42 3.40 -2.10
N SER A 204 1.42 3.83 -1.33
CA SER A 204 0.07 3.24 -1.37
C SER A 204 -0.66 3.44 -2.68
N THR A 205 -0.30 4.47 -3.45
CA THR A 205 -0.83 4.69 -4.81
C THR A 205 -0.19 3.71 -5.79
N ILE A 206 1.12 3.46 -5.67
CA ILE A 206 1.84 2.47 -6.45
C ILE A 206 1.34 1.06 -6.15
N SER A 207 1.22 0.67 -4.87
CA SER A 207 0.76 -0.67 -4.48
C SER A 207 -0.65 -0.97 -4.97
N ARG A 208 -1.57 0.00 -5.00
CA ARG A 208 -2.91 -0.17 -5.59
C ARG A 208 -2.86 -0.39 -7.10
N THR A 209 -2.03 0.38 -7.81
CA THR A 209 -1.83 0.20 -9.26
C THR A 209 -1.27 -1.20 -9.56
N VAL A 210 -0.28 -1.62 -8.77
CA VAL A 210 0.35 -2.93 -8.88
C VAL A 210 -0.63 -4.06 -8.57
N ALA A 211 -1.40 -3.95 -7.48
CA ALA A 211 -2.43 -4.94 -7.12
C ALA A 211 -3.48 -5.09 -8.22
N GLN A 212 -4.00 -3.97 -8.75
CA GLN A 212 -4.93 -4.02 -9.88
C GLN A 212 -4.30 -4.69 -11.10
N SER A 213 -3.09 -4.29 -11.48
CA SER A 213 -2.40 -4.87 -12.63
C SER A 213 -2.20 -6.39 -12.47
N PHE A 214 -1.91 -6.87 -11.27
CA PHE A 214 -1.78 -8.29 -10.99
C PHE A 214 -3.13 -9.02 -10.98
N ALA A 215 -4.21 -8.38 -10.54
CA ALA A 215 -5.56 -8.92 -10.62
C ALA A 215 -6.01 -9.07 -12.08
N ASP A 216 -5.80 -8.03 -12.89
CA ASP A 216 -6.16 -8.02 -14.32
C ASP A 216 -5.39 -9.10 -15.10
N ASN A 217 -4.16 -9.41 -14.68
CA ASN A 217 -3.32 -10.47 -15.25
C ASN A 217 -3.59 -11.87 -14.65
N GLY A 218 -4.49 -12.01 -13.68
CA GLY A 218 -4.84 -13.28 -13.06
C GLY A 218 -3.73 -13.90 -12.19
N ILE A 219 -2.79 -13.10 -11.70
CA ILE A 219 -1.66 -13.56 -10.87
C ILE A 219 -1.72 -13.05 -9.42
N LEU A 220 -2.64 -12.12 -9.09
CA LEU A 220 -2.83 -11.65 -7.72
C LEU A 220 -3.46 -12.76 -6.87
N GLY A 221 -2.74 -13.20 -5.83
CA GLY A 221 -3.26 -14.14 -4.84
C GLY A 221 -3.99 -13.44 -3.70
N ALA A 222 -3.39 -12.38 -3.15
CA ALA A 222 -3.99 -11.63 -2.06
C ALA A 222 -3.43 -10.22 -1.98
N SER A 223 -4.16 -9.34 -1.30
CA SER A 223 -3.74 -7.99 -0.96
C SER A 223 -4.11 -7.64 0.47
N PHE A 224 -3.22 -6.94 1.16
CA PHE A 224 -3.46 -6.47 2.52
C PHE A 224 -2.90 -5.05 2.67
N PHE A 225 -3.78 -4.10 2.94
CA PHE A 225 -3.40 -2.72 3.19
C PHE A 225 -3.45 -2.49 4.69
N PHE A 226 -2.29 -2.39 5.34
CA PHE A 226 -2.23 -2.06 6.76
C PHE A 226 -2.79 -0.66 7.00
N LYS A 227 -3.31 -0.45 8.21
CA LYS A 227 -3.76 0.86 8.67
C LYS A 227 -3.65 0.97 10.18
N HIS A 228 -2.81 1.89 10.63
CA HIS A 228 -2.51 2.04 12.05
C HIS A 228 -3.74 2.53 12.82
N GLY A 229 -3.97 1.98 14.02
CA GLY A 229 -5.08 2.36 14.89
C GLY A 229 -6.46 1.83 14.47
N GLU A 230 -6.56 1.07 13.37
CA GLU A 230 -7.75 0.28 13.07
C GLU A 230 -7.53 -1.15 13.58
N ALA A 231 -8.37 -1.57 14.54
CA ALA A 231 -8.22 -2.84 15.27
C ALA A 231 -8.00 -4.08 14.37
N ASP A 232 -8.61 -4.09 13.18
CA ASP A 232 -8.46 -5.18 12.23
C ASP A 232 -7.21 -5.04 11.34
N ARG A 233 -6.89 -3.83 10.90
CA ARG A 233 -5.89 -3.56 9.85
C ARG A 233 -4.49 -3.23 10.36
N GLY A 234 -4.33 -2.94 11.65
CA GLY A 234 -3.03 -2.86 12.33
C GLY A 234 -2.56 -4.20 12.91
N ASN A 235 -3.48 -5.17 13.04
CA ASN A 235 -3.24 -6.43 13.74
C ASN A 235 -2.66 -7.52 12.83
N MET A 236 -1.40 -7.89 13.09
CA MET A 236 -0.70 -8.94 12.34
C MET A 236 -1.36 -10.33 12.44
N ALA A 237 -2.12 -10.62 13.51
CA ALA A 237 -2.82 -11.90 13.65
C ALA A 237 -3.91 -12.13 12.60
N LEU A 238 -4.37 -11.07 11.93
CA LEU A 238 -5.35 -11.17 10.84
C LEU A 238 -4.70 -11.17 9.45
N PHE A 239 -3.39 -10.94 9.35
CA PHE A 239 -2.67 -10.84 8.08
C PHE A 239 -2.75 -12.14 7.26
N PHE A 240 -2.23 -13.24 7.79
CA PHE A 240 -2.23 -14.55 7.11
C PHE A 240 -3.63 -15.14 6.90
N PRO A 241 -4.57 -15.11 7.86
CA PRO A 241 -5.94 -15.55 7.64
C PRO A 241 -6.67 -14.77 6.52
N THR A 242 -6.46 -13.46 6.44
CA THR A 242 -7.03 -12.61 5.39
C THR A 242 -6.44 -12.95 4.03
N MET A 243 -5.13 -13.14 3.95
CA MET A 243 -4.48 -13.58 2.72
C MET A 243 -4.97 -14.95 2.27
N ALA A 244 -5.10 -15.91 3.18
CA ALA A 244 -5.59 -17.25 2.88
C ALA A 244 -7.02 -17.21 2.32
N SER A 245 -7.89 -16.38 2.90
CA SER A 245 -9.27 -16.18 2.42
C SER A 245 -9.33 -15.58 1.01
N GLN A 246 -8.45 -14.64 0.67
CA GLN A 246 -8.36 -14.09 -0.70
C GLN A 246 -7.73 -15.11 -1.67
N LEU A 247 -6.71 -15.83 -1.22
CA LEU A 247 -5.97 -16.80 -2.01
C LEU A 247 -6.86 -17.94 -2.52
N ILE A 248 -7.75 -18.46 -1.67
CA ILE A 248 -8.71 -19.52 -2.07
C ILE A 248 -9.76 -19.03 -3.07
N GLN A 249 -10.08 -17.73 -3.09
CA GLN A 249 -10.99 -17.13 -4.05
C GLN A 249 -10.30 -16.96 -5.41
N ALA A 250 -9.05 -16.46 -5.39
CA ALA A 250 -8.24 -16.31 -6.60
C ALA A 250 -7.83 -17.66 -7.21
N PHE A 251 -7.51 -18.65 -6.37
CA PHE A 251 -7.04 -19.97 -6.77
C PHE A 251 -7.80 -21.09 -6.03
N PRO A 252 -8.98 -21.51 -6.52
CA PRO A 252 -9.84 -22.50 -5.87
C PRO A 252 -9.19 -23.86 -5.59
N GLN A 253 -8.10 -24.17 -6.31
CA GLN A 253 -7.29 -25.38 -6.13
C GLN A 253 -6.63 -25.47 -4.74
N ILE A 254 -6.43 -24.32 -4.09
CA ILE A 254 -5.79 -24.21 -2.76
C ILE A 254 -6.82 -24.45 -1.64
N ALA A 255 -8.11 -24.22 -1.91
CA ALA A 255 -9.19 -24.27 -0.92
C ALA A 255 -9.29 -25.59 -0.13
N PRO A 256 -9.15 -26.79 -0.73
CA PRO A 256 -9.21 -28.05 0.01
C PRO A 256 -8.10 -28.19 1.04
N HIS A 257 -6.92 -27.62 0.77
CA HIS A 257 -5.76 -27.72 1.66
C HIS A 257 -5.85 -26.73 2.82
N VAL A 258 -6.33 -25.50 2.56
CA VAL A 258 -6.64 -24.54 3.62
C VAL A 258 -7.75 -25.07 4.52
N ARG A 259 -8.81 -25.67 3.94
CA ARG A 259 -9.88 -26.31 4.71
C ARG A 259 -9.32 -27.36 5.66
N ALA A 260 -8.49 -28.27 5.16
CA ALA A 260 -7.89 -29.33 5.98
C ALA A 260 -7.06 -28.78 7.15
N ALA A 261 -6.33 -27.67 6.94
CA ALA A 261 -5.58 -27.01 8.00
C ALA A 261 -6.50 -26.41 9.08
N VAL A 262 -7.59 -25.75 8.69
CA VAL A 262 -8.57 -25.15 9.61
C VAL A 262 -9.37 -26.21 10.38
N GLU A 263 -9.66 -27.36 9.75
CA GLU A 263 -10.31 -28.49 10.42
C GLU A 263 -9.39 -29.15 11.45
N ALA A 264 -8.10 -29.28 11.11
CA ALA A 264 -7.10 -29.85 12.01
C ALA A 264 -6.83 -28.94 13.22
N ASP A 265 -6.87 -27.63 13.04
CA ASP A 265 -6.73 -26.64 14.11
C ASP A 265 -7.75 -25.49 13.99
N PRO A 266 -8.92 -25.59 14.64
CA PRO A 266 -9.92 -24.52 14.67
C PRO A 266 -9.43 -23.23 15.33
N THR A 267 -8.36 -23.29 16.14
CA THR A 267 -7.76 -22.15 16.84
C THR A 267 -6.57 -21.54 16.08
N ILE A 268 -6.39 -21.87 14.80
CA ILE A 268 -5.24 -21.43 13.99
C ILE A 268 -5.01 -19.90 14.00
N HIS A 269 -6.07 -19.11 14.19
CA HIS A 269 -6.01 -17.65 14.29
C HIS A 269 -5.36 -17.12 15.59
N ASP A 270 -5.29 -17.94 16.64
CA ASP A 270 -4.63 -17.63 17.91
C ASP A 270 -3.21 -18.24 17.99
N ARG A 271 -2.78 -18.96 16.94
CA ARG A 271 -1.43 -19.54 16.84
C ARG A 271 -0.39 -18.50 16.48
N SER A 272 0.89 -18.89 16.60
CA SER A 272 1.99 -18.02 16.22
C SER A 272 1.91 -17.61 14.74
N ILE A 273 2.41 -16.41 14.43
CA ILE A 273 2.44 -15.88 13.06
C ILE A 273 3.14 -16.84 12.09
N LYS A 274 4.19 -17.51 12.56
CA LYS A 274 4.89 -18.55 11.80
C LYS A 274 3.98 -19.73 11.48
N GLU A 275 3.28 -20.29 12.46
CA GLU A 275 2.35 -21.39 12.23
C GLU A 275 1.21 -20.99 11.28
N GLN A 276 0.71 -19.76 11.39
CA GLN A 276 -0.29 -19.24 10.46
C GLN A 276 0.25 -19.16 9.03
N CYS A 277 1.47 -18.64 8.84
CA CYS A 277 2.14 -18.60 7.54
C CYS A 277 2.30 -20.00 6.95
N ASP A 278 2.85 -20.92 7.75
CA ASP A 278 3.13 -22.29 7.33
C ASP A 278 1.83 -23.02 6.95
N LYS A 279 0.81 -22.99 7.83
CA LYS A 279 -0.41 -23.80 7.67
C LYS A 279 -1.45 -23.20 6.74
N LEU A 280 -1.52 -21.87 6.61
CA LEU A 280 -2.55 -21.20 5.80
C LEU A 280 -2.06 -20.75 4.44
N ILE A 281 -0.75 -20.53 4.25
CA ILE A 281 -0.17 -20.06 2.98
C ILE A 281 0.79 -21.08 2.39
N ALA A 282 1.88 -21.41 3.09
CA ALA A 282 2.95 -22.22 2.52
C ALA A 282 2.48 -23.65 2.22
N ASP A 283 2.12 -24.44 3.23
CA ASP A 283 1.69 -25.84 3.09
C ASP A 283 0.56 -25.99 2.04
N PRO A 284 -0.51 -25.16 2.04
CA PRO A 284 -1.56 -25.26 1.03
C PRO A 284 -1.10 -25.03 -0.41
N ILE A 285 -0.18 -24.08 -0.65
CA ILE A 285 0.36 -23.82 -2.00
C ILE A 285 1.25 -24.99 -2.45
N ILE A 286 2.07 -25.54 -1.56
CA ILE A 286 2.93 -26.70 -1.85
C ILE A 286 2.08 -27.90 -2.26
N LEU A 287 1.05 -28.20 -1.47
CA LEU A 287 0.19 -29.35 -1.72
C LEU A 287 -0.60 -29.19 -3.03
N ALA A 288 -1.08 -27.98 -3.32
CA ALA A 288 -1.79 -27.66 -4.57
C ALA A 288 -0.87 -27.69 -5.81
N SER A 289 0.44 -27.48 -5.64
CA SER A 289 1.42 -27.49 -6.74
C SER A 289 1.60 -28.86 -7.40
N ASN A 290 1.05 -29.93 -6.80
CA ASN A 290 1.03 -31.28 -7.37
C ASN A 290 -0.08 -31.49 -8.44
N ALA A 291 -0.98 -30.51 -8.61
CA ALA A 291 -2.02 -30.46 -9.63
C ALA A 291 -1.49 -29.72 -10.91
N PRO A 292 -2.24 -29.60 -12.04
CA PRO A 292 -1.74 -28.88 -13.22
C PRO A 292 -1.22 -27.48 -12.83
N ARG A 293 0.00 -27.16 -13.29
CA ARG A 293 0.87 -26.07 -12.78
C ARG A 293 0.09 -24.82 -12.37
N LEU A 294 0.10 -24.52 -11.07
CA LEU A 294 -0.30 -23.22 -10.56
C LEU A 294 0.52 -22.11 -11.26
N PRO A 295 -0.12 -20.99 -11.65
CA PRO A 295 0.59 -19.84 -12.19
C PRO A 295 1.43 -19.18 -11.09
N ALA A 296 2.22 -18.16 -11.48
CA ALA A 296 2.87 -17.29 -10.51
C ALA A 296 1.82 -16.62 -9.62
N ILE A 297 2.07 -16.60 -8.31
CA ILE A 297 1.17 -16.00 -7.33
C ILE A 297 1.89 -14.82 -6.70
N VAL A 298 1.28 -13.64 -6.75
CA VAL A 298 1.81 -12.44 -6.13
C VAL A 298 0.88 -11.96 -5.04
N VAL A 299 1.45 -11.66 -3.89
CA VAL A 299 0.77 -11.07 -2.74
C VAL A 299 1.26 -9.63 -2.56
N VAL A 300 0.33 -8.70 -2.34
CA VAL A 300 0.63 -7.28 -2.13
C VAL A 300 0.35 -6.90 -0.68
N ALA A 301 1.36 -6.47 0.07
CA ALA A 301 1.22 -5.92 1.41
C ALA A 301 1.61 -4.44 1.41
N ASP A 302 0.65 -3.55 1.63
CA ASP A 302 0.87 -2.10 1.65
C ASP A 302 1.02 -1.58 3.08
N ALA A 303 1.98 -0.66 3.28
CA ALA A 303 2.23 0.07 4.51
C ALA A 303 2.53 -0.83 5.71
N LEU A 304 3.45 -1.80 5.57
CA LEU A 304 3.82 -2.72 6.66
C LEU A 304 4.28 -2.01 7.94
N ASP A 305 4.79 -0.76 7.82
CA ASP A 305 5.10 0.13 8.95
C ASP A 305 3.88 0.54 9.79
N GLU A 306 2.65 0.38 9.29
CA GLU A 306 1.42 0.69 10.01
C GLU A 306 0.90 -0.48 10.86
N CYS A 307 1.70 -1.52 11.07
CA CYS A 307 1.39 -2.61 12.00
C CYS A 307 1.66 -2.20 13.45
N ASP A 308 0.84 -2.68 14.38
CA ASP A 308 0.90 -2.28 15.79
C ASP A 308 2.04 -2.96 16.60
N ASN A 309 2.85 -3.85 16.00
CA ASN A 309 3.89 -4.59 16.71
C ASN A 309 5.17 -4.80 15.86
N ASP A 310 6.25 -4.16 16.30
CA ASP A 310 7.57 -4.19 15.66
C ASP A 310 8.22 -5.58 15.58
N GLU A 311 8.06 -6.42 16.60
CA GLU A 311 8.60 -7.79 16.60
C GLU A 311 7.89 -8.65 15.57
N HIS A 312 6.57 -8.49 15.45
CA HIS A 312 5.77 -9.16 14.44
C HIS A 312 6.15 -8.72 13.02
N VAL A 313 6.46 -7.44 12.82
CA VAL A 313 6.95 -6.92 11.53
C VAL A 313 8.26 -7.60 11.14
N ARG A 314 9.24 -7.67 12.05
CA ARG A 314 10.53 -8.35 11.79
C ARG A 314 10.34 -9.83 11.46
N LEU A 315 9.51 -10.53 12.24
CA LEU A 315 9.19 -11.93 12.01
C LEU A 315 8.55 -12.15 10.63
N VAL A 316 7.58 -11.32 10.24
CA VAL A 316 6.92 -11.43 8.93
C VAL A 316 7.91 -11.22 7.80
N ILE A 317 8.78 -10.20 7.84
CA ILE A 317 9.80 -9.99 6.81
C ILE A 317 10.66 -11.25 6.63
N HIS A 318 11.08 -11.86 7.74
CA HIS A 318 11.84 -13.11 7.71
C HIS A 318 11.05 -14.25 7.05
N LEU A 319 9.79 -14.46 7.45
CA LEU A 319 8.93 -15.51 6.87
C LEU A 319 8.69 -15.31 5.37
N LEU A 320 8.42 -14.07 4.94
CA LEU A 320 8.19 -13.75 3.52
C LEU A 320 9.44 -13.98 2.66
N SER A 321 10.65 -13.80 3.21
CA SER A 321 11.90 -14.07 2.49
C SER A 321 12.14 -15.56 2.25
N GLN A 322 11.66 -16.43 3.15
CA GLN A 322 11.93 -17.87 3.13
C GLN A 322 11.01 -18.68 2.22
N THR A 323 9.92 -18.08 1.71
CA THR A 323 8.90 -18.80 0.93
C THR A 323 9.44 -19.46 -0.34
N ARG A 324 10.59 -18.98 -0.85
CA ARG A 324 11.31 -19.56 -1.99
C ARG A 324 11.71 -21.03 -1.82
N HIS A 325 11.95 -21.46 -0.58
CA HIS A 325 12.44 -22.81 -0.30
C HIS A 325 11.34 -23.87 -0.30
N PHE A 326 10.09 -23.44 -0.27
CA PHE A 326 8.98 -24.32 0.03
C PHE A 326 8.17 -24.70 -1.21
N THR A 327 8.04 -23.85 -2.23
CA THR A 327 7.02 -24.01 -3.28
C THR A 327 7.57 -24.25 -4.69
N SER A 328 7.01 -25.24 -5.39
CA SER A 328 7.17 -25.41 -6.85
C SER A 328 6.46 -24.31 -7.66
N ALA A 329 5.48 -23.63 -7.05
CA ALA A 329 4.86 -22.40 -7.55
C ALA A 329 5.70 -21.17 -7.18
N SER A 330 5.82 -20.17 -8.07
CA SER A 330 6.55 -18.93 -7.77
C SER A 330 5.67 -17.98 -6.94
N LEU A 331 5.62 -18.19 -5.61
CA LEU A 331 5.00 -17.27 -4.67
C LEU A 331 5.92 -16.07 -4.42
N LYS A 332 5.38 -14.87 -4.57
CA LYS A 332 6.11 -13.60 -4.40
C LYS A 332 5.32 -12.60 -3.56
N PHE A 333 6.05 -11.74 -2.87
CA PHE A 333 5.53 -10.72 -1.98
C PHE A 333 6.04 -9.35 -2.39
N PHE A 334 5.13 -8.45 -2.73
CA PHE A 334 5.41 -7.05 -2.92
C PHE A 334 5.01 -6.30 -1.65
N VAL A 335 5.99 -5.73 -0.96
CA VAL A 335 5.81 -5.03 0.32
C VAL A 335 6.13 -3.56 0.14
N THR A 336 5.28 -2.68 0.66
CA THR A 336 5.62 -1.25 0.81
C THR A 336 5.77 -0.91 2.28
N SER A 337 6.74 -0.06 2.61
CA SER A 337 6.81 0.53 3.94
C SER A 337 7.65 1.81 4.01
N ARG A 338 7.53 2.54 5.11
CA ARG A 338 8.53 3.53 5.55
C ARG A 338 9.76 2.81 6.11
N PRO A 339 10.96 3.44 6.04
CA PRO A 339 12.19 2.86 6.58
C PRO A 339 12.28 3.06 8.10
N GLU A 340 11.25 2.66 8.84
CA GLU A 340 11.27 2.68 10.31
C GLU A 340 12.25 1.64 10.85
N LEU A 341 12.68 1.80 12.10
CA LEU A 341 13.77 1.00 12.67
C LEU A 341 13.49 -0.51 12.58
N ALA A 342 12.29 -0.96 12.97
CA ALA A 342 11.92 -2.37 12.91
C ALA A 342 11.97 -2.95 11.48
N ILE A 343 11.52 -2.17 10.49
CA ILE A 343 11.59 -2.53 9.06
C ILE A 343 13.05 -2.64 8.62
N ARG A 344 13.88 -1.63 8.89
CA ARG A 344 15.31 -1.61 8.52
C ARG A 344 16.04 -2.82 9.10
N LEU A 345 15.81 -3.12 10.38
CA LEU A 345 16.40 -4.28 11.05
C LEU A 345 15.94 -5.59 10.41
N GLY A 346 14.63 -5.76 10.17
CA GLY A 346 14.10 -6.97 9.54
C GLY A 346 14.66 -7.23 8.14
N PHE A 347 14.80 -6.20 7.30
CA PHE A 347 15.42 -6.33 5.99
C PHE A 347 16.95 -6.54 6.06
N ALA A 348 17.63 -5.94 7.04
CA ALA A 348 19.05 -6.19 7.26
C ALA A 348 19.31 -7.66 7.68
N ASP A 349 18.44 -8.23 8.54
CA ASP A 349 18.56 -9.61 9.04
C ASP A 349 18.47 -10.67 7.93
N ILE A 350 17.81 -10.37 6.81
CA ILE A 350 17.67 -11.28 5.66
C ILE A 350 18.77 -11.11 4.60
N CYS A 351 19.79 -10.28 4.85
CA CYS A 351 21.05 -10.22 4.09
C CYS A 351 20.91 -10.17 2.55
N GLY A 352 19.98 -9.38 2.02
CA GLY A 352 19.80 -9.20 0.56
C GLY A 352 18.98 -10.30 -0.14
N GLN A 353 18.20 -11.09 0.60
CA GLN A 353 17.19 -12.01 0.05
C GLN A 353 15.92 -11.29 -0.48
N TYR A 354 16.07 -10.06 -0.97
CA TYR A 354 15.01 -9.21 -1.50
C TYR A 354 15.55 -8.30 -2.61
N GLU A 355 14.66 -7.82 -3.46
CA GLU A 355 14.92 -6.67 -4.34
C GLU A 355 14.29 -5.43 -3.73
N ASP A 356 14.93 -4.26 -3.83
CA ASP A 356 14.38 -3.02 -3.29
C ASP A 356 14.37 -1.87 -4.29
N LEU A 357 13.50 -0.90 -4.00
CA LEU A 357 13.46 0.38 -4.66
C LEU A 357 13.17 1.47 -3.64
N ILE A 358 14.05 2.47 -3.60
CA ILE A 358 13.95 3.59 -2.65
C ILE A 358 13.43 4.83 -3.38
N LEU A 359 12.17 5.20 -3.12
CA LEU A 359 11.46 6.28 -3.81
C LEU A 359 12.13 7.65 -3.70
N HIS A 360 12.87 7.91 -2.61
CA HIS A 360 13.58 9.18 -2.42
C HIS A 360 14.97 9.21 -3.09
N GLN A 361 15.42 8.08 -3.66
CA GLN A 361 16.63 8.01 -4.49
C GLN A 361 16.31 8.09 -5.99
N VAL A 362 15.03 8.07 -6.36
CA VAL A 362 14.59 8.27 -7.76
C VAL A 362 15.08 9.64 -8.25
N PRO A 363 15.64 9.73 -9.47
CA PRO A 363 16.15 10.99 -10.00
C PRO A 363 15.12 12.10 -9.93
N ARG A 364 15.53 13.28 -9.46
CA ARG A 364 14.66 14.46 -9.33
C ARG A 364 13.91 14.78 -10.63
N VAL A 365 14.56 14.60 -11.78
CA VAL A 365 13.98 14.84 -13.11
C VAL A 365 12.77 13.94 -13.37
N ALA A 366 12.82 12.67 -12.97
CA ALA A 366 11.69 11.75 -13.13
C ALA A 366 10.53 12.12 -12.19
N ILE A 367 10.84 12.50 -10.94
CA ILE A 367 9.84 12.96 -9.97
C ILE A 367 9.14 14.24 -10.47
N GLU A 368 9.92 15.19 -11.00
CA GLU A 368 9.41 16.44 -11.57
C GLU A 368 8.47 16.17 -12.75
N HIS A 369 8.85 15.27 -13.66
CA HIS A 369 7.99 14.86 -14.78
C HIS A 369 6.66 14.27 -14.29
N ASP A 370 6.70 13.31 -13.37
CA ASP A 370 5.50 12.65 -12.87
C ASP A 370 4.57 13.63 -12.12
N ILE A 371 5.13 14.52 -11.29
CA ILE A 371 4.36 15.55 -10.56
C ILE A 371 3.74 16.55 -11.54
N THR A 372 4.47 16.91 -12.60
CA THR A 372 3.98 17.81 -13.65
C THR A 372 2.74 17.22 -14.31
N LEU A 373 2.82 15.97 -14.79
CA LEU A 373 1.69 15.27 -15.41
C LEU A 373 0.47 15.18 -14.49
N PHE A 374 0.69 14.81 -13.22
CA PHE A 374 -0.37 14.76 -12.22
C PHE A 374 -1.04 16.13 -12.01
N LEU A 375 -0.25 17.19 -11.82
CA LEU A 375 -0.77 18.54 -11.60
C LEU A 375 -1.49 19.09 -12.84
N GLU A 376 -0.98 18.83 -14.05
CA GLU A 376 -1.64 19.23 -15.30
C GLU A 376 -3.06 18.65 -15.37
N HIS A 377 -3.21 17.37 -15.07
CA HIS A 377 -4.49 16.70 -15.05
C HIS A 377 -5.45 17.28 -14.00
N GLU A 378 -5.01 17.34 -12.74
CA GLU A 378 -5.87 17.79 -11.63
C GLU A 378 -6.30 19.26 -11.81
N ILE A 379 -5.38 20.13 -12.23
CA ILE A 379 -5.69 21.55 -12.50
C ILE A 379 -6.67 21.69 -13.67
N ALA A 380 -6.54 20.86 -14.70
CA ALA A 380 -7.51 20.82 -15.80
C ALA A 380 -8.90 20.39 -15.32
N MET A 381 -8.99 19.37 -14.47
CA MET A 381 -10.25 18.91 -13.86
C MET A 381 -10.89 19.99 -12.98
N ILE A 382 -10.12 20.59 -12.07
CA ILE A 382 -10.56 21.70 -11.21
C ILE A 382 -11.12 22.85 -12.06
N ARG A 383 -10.41 23.22 -13.12
CA ARG A 383 -10.84 24.28 -14.04
C ARG A 383 -12.14 23.93 -14.74
N GLN A 384 -12.27 22.70 -15.26
CA GLN A 384 -13.48 22.24 -15.94
C GLN A 384 -14.69 22.27 -15.01
N ASP A 385 -14.57 21.69 -13.81
CA ASP A 385 -15.69 21.60 -12.87
C ASP A 385 -16.07 22.96 -12.28
N TYR A 386 -15.07 23.81 -12.03
CA TYR A 386 -15.31 25.20 -11.66
C TYR A 386 -16.06 25.95 -12.79
N ASN A 387 -15.63 25.82 -14.05
CA ASN A 387 -16.25 26.52 -15.17
C ASN A 387 -17.68 26.06 -15.48
N LYS A 388 -18.00 24.77 -15.24
CA LYS A 388 -19.36 24.23 -15.36
C LYS A 388 -20.32 24.79 -14.31
N SER A 389 -19.80 25.25 -13.17
CA SER A 389 -20.60 25.66 -12.00
C SER A 389 -20.69 27.17 -11.79
N VAL A 390 -20.11 27.99 -12.68
CA VAL A 390 -20.11 29.46 -12.56
C VAL A 390 -20.55 30.15 -13.86
N SER A 391 -21.00 31.40 -13.74
CA SER A 391 -21.33 32.24 -14.89
C SER A 391 -20.10 32.56 -15.76
N VAL A 392 -20.32 32.83 -17.04
CA VAL A 392 -19.26 33.06 -18.05
C VAL A 392 -18.21 34.07 -17.57
N GLY A 393 -18.63 35.18 -16.96
CA GLY A 393 -17.73 36.22 -16.46
C GLY A 393 -16.80 35.79 -15.31
N ARG A 394 -17.07 34.66 -14.66
CA ARG A 394 -16.23 34.09 -13.58
C ARG A 394 -15.38 32.91 -14.03
N GLN A 395 -15.55 32.42 -15.26
CA GLN A 395 -14.84 31.25 -15.76
C GLN A 395 -13.33 31.51 -15.85
N LEU A 396 -12.57 30.46 -15.59
CA LEU A 396 -11.12 30.45 -15.71
C LEU A 396 -10.73 30.19 -17.16
N PRO A 397 -9.80 30.97 -17.74
CA PRO A 397 -9.35 30.78 -19.12
C PRO A 397 -8.57 29.48 -19.28
N LEU A 398 -8.41 29.02 -20.53
CA LEU A 398 -7.57 27.87 -20.89
C LEU A 398 -6.11 28.02 -20.45
N SER A 399 -5.61 29.25 -20.40
CA SER A 399 -4.27 29.57 -19.96
C SER A 399 -4.08 29.57 -18.44
N TRP A 400 -5.14 29.47 -17.63
CA TRP A 400 -5.01 29.37 -16.18
C TRP A 400 -4.40 28.01 -15.80
N PRO A 401 -3.42 27.95 -14.88
CA PRO A 401 -2.96 29.02 -13.97
C PRO A 401 -1.83 29.93 -14.50
N GLY A 402 -1.37 29.71 -15.72
CA GLY A 402 -0.22 30.37 -16.32
C GLY A 402 1.08 29.60 -16.05
N ILE A 403 2.01 29.65 -17.00
CA ILE A 403 3.24 28.83 -17.01
C ILE A 403 4.07 29.04 -15.73
N GLN A 404 4.27 30.30 -15.32
CA GLN A 404 5.10 30.62 -14.15
C GLN A 404 4.48 30.12 -12.83
N SER A 405 3.18 30.36 -12.63
CA SER A 405 2.43 29.89 -11.46
C SER A 405 2.43 28.36 -11.39
N PHE A 406 2.26 27.71 -12.55
CA PHE A 406 2.26 26.25 -12.66
C PHE A 406 3.63 25.65 -12.31
N GLN A 407 4.71 26.15 -12.93
CA GLN A 407 6.08 25.71 -12.65
C GLN A 407 6.45 25.91 -11.18
N ARG A 408 5.99 27.01 -10.56
CA ARG A 408 6.19 27.25 -9.14
C ARG A 408 5.45 26.24 -8.28
N LEU A 409 4.20 25.90 -8.61
CA LEU A 409 3.44 24.85 -7.93
C LEU A 409 4.12 23.47 -8.05
N VAL A 410 4.64 23.13 -9.23
CA VAL A 410 5.44 21.92 -9.46
C VAL A 410 6.68 21.93 -8.56
N SER A 411 7.47 23.01 -8.57
CA SER A 411 8.67 23.12 -7.75
C SER A 411 8.40 23.03 -6.25
N MET A 412 7.25 23.54 -5.78
CA MET A 412 6.82 23.41 -4.38
C MET A 412 6.38 22.00 -4.01
N SER A 413 5.94 21.22 -4.99
CA SER A 413 5.47 19.85 -4.79
C SER A 413 6.59 18.82 -4.78
N ILE A 414 7.76 19.12 -5.34
CA ILE A 414 8.90 18.18 -5.36
C ILE A 414 9.52 18.08 -3.95
N PRO A 415 9.81 16.86 -3.44
CA PRO A 415 9.63 15.55 -4.08
C PRO A 415 8.33 14.80 -3.71
N LEU A 416 7.35 15.45 -3.07
CA LEU A 416 6.19 14.79 -2.46
C LEU A 416 4.87 14.95 -3.25
N PHE A 417 4.33 13.82 -3.70
CA PHE A 417 2.99 13.73 -4.29
C PHE A 417 1.87 14.17 -3.34
N ILE A 418 2.04 13.96 -2.02
CA ILE A 418 1.03 14.38 -1.05
C ILE A 418 0.82 15.89 -1.04
N PHE A 419 1.87 16.68 -1.28
CA PHE A 419 1.73 18.13 -1.36
C PHE A 419 0.93 18.53 -2.59
N ALA A 420 1.28 18.00 -3.77
CA ALA A 420 0.55 18.24 -5.01
C ALA A 420 -0.94 17.92 -4.86
N ALA A 421 -1.27 16.73 -4.32
CA ALA A 421 -2.66 16.32 -4.12
C ALA A 421 -3.39 17.21 -3.10
N THR A 422 -2.72 17.62 -2.02
CA THR A 422 -3.32 18.49 -0.99
C THR A 422 -3.53 19.91 -1.52
N ALA A 423 -2.60 20.43 -2.33
CA ALA A 423 -2.73 21.70 -3.02
C ALA A 423 -3.93 21.68 -3.97
N CYS A 424 -4.10 20.63 -4.78
CA CYS A 424 -5.26 20.48 -5.66
C CYS A 424 -6.58 20.48 -4.89
N ARG A 425 -6.69 19.71 -3.80
CA ARG A 425 -7.89 19.71 -2.93
C ARG A 425 -8.20 21.09 -2.35
N PHE A 426 -7.18 21.82 -1.92
CA PHE A 426 -7.35 23.17 -1.38
C PHE A 426 -7.79 24.18 -2.46
N ILE A 427 -7.20 24.09 -3.66
CA ILE A 427 -7.59 24.92 -4.81
C ILE A 427 -9.04 24.63 -5.21
N GLN A 428 -9.48 23.37 -5.09
CA GLN A 428 -10.85 22.95 -5.39
C GLN A 428 -11.87 23.37 -4.31
N ASP A 429 -11.45 23.63 -3.08
CA ASP A 429 -12.37 23.89 -1.95
C ASP A 429 -13.09 25.24 -2.07
N ARG A 430 -14.36 25.15 -2.48
CA ARG A 430 -15.24 26.31 -2.74
C ARG A 430 -15.68 27.04 -1.47
N ARG A 431 -15.52 26.42 -0.28
CA ARG A 431 -15.97 27.01 1.00
C ARG A 431 -15.06 28.16 1.45
N ILE A 432 -13.80 28.12 1.03
CA ILE A 432 -12.73 29.00 1.53
C ILE A 432 -12.16 29.95 0.47
N GLY A 433 -12.65 29.88 -0.78
CA GLY A 433 -12.23 30.76 -1.89
C GLY A 433 -12.46 30.16 -3.28
N GLY A 434 -12.23 30.96 -4.32
CA GLY A 434 -12.17 30.45 -5.71
C GLY A 434 -10.79 29.88 -6.08
N PRO A 435 -10.65 29.01 -7.09
CA PRO A 435 -9.37 28.40 -7.47
C PRO A 435 -8.24 29.40 -7.71
N LYS A 436 -8.55 30.55 -8.32
CA LYS A 436 -7.58 31.62 -8.57
C LYS A 436 -7.04 32.23 -7.26
N GLU A 437 -7.90 32.50 -6.30
CA GLU A 437 -7.53 33.06 -5.00
C GLU A 437 -6.76 32.04 -4.16
N GLN A 438 -7.20 30.79 -4.15
CA GLN A 438 -6.55 29.73 -3.39
C GLN A 438 -5.16 29.40 -3.94
N LEU A 439 -5.01 29.37 -5.26
CA LEU A 439 -3.69 29.24 -5.87
C LEU A 439 -2.80 30.44 -5.53
N ALA A 440 -3.32 31.67 -5.59
CA ALA A 440 -2.56 32.86 -5.19
C ALA A 440 -2.07 32.74 -3.74
N LYS A 441 -2.91 32.29 -2.81
CA LYS A 441 -2.49 32.02 -1.42
C LYS A 441 -1.37 30.99 -1.34
N ILE A 442 -1.48 29.85 -2.02
CA ILE A 442 -0.38 28.85 -2.04
C ILE A 442 0.91 29.47 -2.56
N LEU A 443 0.84 30.29 -3.62
CA LEU A 443 2.01 30.88 -4.25
C LEU A 443 2.62 32.04 -3.43
N GLU A 444 1.81 32.88 -2.79
CA GLU A 444 2.24 34.01 -1.96
C GLU A 444 2.98 33.56 -0.70
N HIS A 445 2.58 32.42 -0.11
CA HIS A 445 3.22 31.86 1.06
C HIS A 445 4.49 31.07 0.65
N GLN A 446 5.57 31.79 0.28
CA GLN A 446 6.92 31.21 0.17
C GLN A 446 7.44 30.67 1.51
N THR A 447 6.79 31.02 2.62
CA THR A 447 7.08 30.60 3.98
C THR A 447 5.93 29.73 4.52
N GLY A 448 5.89 28.48 4.09
CA GLY A 448 5.63 27.35 5.00
C GLY A 448 4.27 27.20 5.69
N HIS A 449 3.18 27.83 5.23
CA HIS A 449 1.84 27.59 5.78
C HIS A 449 0.89 27.15 4.65
N GLY A 450 1.17 25.97 4.07
CA GLY A 450 0.19 25.27 3.25
C GLY A 450 -1.05 24.85 4.07
N PRO A 451 -2.11 24.34 3.44
CA PRO A 451 -3.33 23.91 4.12
C PRO A 451 -2.99 22.80 5.13
N THR A 452 -2.99 23.17 6.42
CA THR A 452 -2.49 22.37 7.55
C THR A 452 -3.35 21.15 7.88
N SER A 453 -4.50 20.98 7.25
CA SER A 453 -5.50 19.97 7.64
C SER A 453 -5.09 18.51 7.42
N ASN A 454 -4.01 18.24 6.65
CA ASN A 454 -3.58 16.87 6.33
C ASN A 454 -2.13 16.53 6.76
N LEU A 455 -1.41 17.49 7.36
CA LEU A 455 -0.05 17.26 7.85
C LEU A 455 -0.06 16.44 9.14
N ASP A 456 -1.05 16.64 10.01
CA ASP A 456 -1.24 15.87 11.24
C ASP A 456 -1.36 14.37 10.94
N ALA A 457 -2.21 13.99 9.99
CA ALA A 457 -2.37 12.59 9.59
C ALA A 457 -1.08 11.95 9.07
N THR A 458 -0.14 12.77 8.57
CA THR A 458 1.11 12.30 7.97
C THR A 458 2.24 12.19 8.99
N TYR A 459 2.41 13.23 9.83
CA TYR A 459 3.58 13.38 10.72
C TYR A 459 3.30 13.08 12.19
N LEU A 460 2.05 13.24 12.64
CA LEU A 460 1.71 13.00 14.04
C LEU A 460 1.97 11.54 14.47
N PRO A 461 1.69 10.50 13.64
CA PRO A 461 2.07 9.13 14.00
C PRO A 461 3.57 8.95 14.23
N ILE A 462 4.42 9.55 13.38
CA ILE A 462 5.89 9.46 13.51
C ILE A 462 6.36 10.17 14.79
N VAL A 463 5.87 11.38 15.03
CA VAL A 463 6.23 12.20 16.19
C VAL A 463 5.73 11.59 17.49
N ASN A 464 4.51 11.05 17.50
CA ASN A 464 3.94 10.38 18.67
C ASN A 464 4.60 9.03 18.93
N GLY A 465 5.01 8.30 17.89
CA GLY A 465 5.75 7.05 18.02
C GLY A 465 7.04 7.21 18.83
N LEU A 466 7.75 8.34 18.70
CA LEU A 466 8.96 8.63 19.48
C LEU A 466 8.73 8.77 20.99
N VAL A 467 7.50 9.06 21.41
CA VAL A 467 7.14 9.33 22.81
C VAL A 467 6.11 8.34 23.36
N ALA A 468 5.67 7.39 22.53
CA ALA A 468 4.68 6.39 22.90
C ALA A 468 5.25 5.42 23.94
N GLY A 469 4.43 5.08 24.95
CA GLY A 469 4.83 4.15 26.01
C GLY A 469 5.82 4.70 27.05
N LEU A 470 6.32 5.92 26.88
CA LEU A 470 7.24 6.57 27.83
C LEU A 470 6.51 7.21 29.02
N SER A 471 7.17 7.26 30.18
CA SER A 471 6.76 8.08 31.31
C SER A 471 6.91 9.57 31.02
N ASP A 472 6.24 10.45 31.77
CA ASP A 472 6.30 11.90 31.51
C ASP A 472 7.70 12.49 31.69
N VAL A 473 8.52 11.90 32.55
CA VAL A 473 9.93 12.27 32.72
C VAL A 473 10.75 11.91 31.47
N GLU A 474 10.58 10.69 30.95
CA GLU A 474 11.25 10.22 29.74
C GLU A 474 10.80 11.00 28.50
N LYS A 475 9.50 11.31 28.38
CA LYS A 475 8.97 12.19 27.34
C LYS A 475 9.65 13.56 27.37
N GLY A 476 9.88 14.12 28.56
CA GLY A 476 10.61 15.37 28.73
C GLY A 476 12.02 15.31 28.14
N PHE A 477 12.77 14.25 28.46
CA PHE A 477 14.13 14.03 27.93
C PHE A 477 14.16 13.87 26.41
N VAL A 478 13.26 13.02 25.86
CA VAL A 478 13.15 12.82 24.41
C VAL A 478 12.74 14.11 23.71
N SER A 479 11.78 14.85 24.27
CA SER A 479 11.32 16.12 23.74
C SER A 479 12.43 17.17 23.69
N GLU A 480 13.21 17.30 24.75
CA GLU A 480 14.34 18.24 24.79
C GLU A 480 15.41 17.86 23.76
N ARG A 481 15.81 16.58 23.73
CA ARG A 481 16.79 16.06 22.75
C ARG A 481 16.31 16.28 21.32
N PHE A 482 15.04 16.00 21.05
CA PHE A 482 14.42 16.22 19.75
C PHE A 482 14.42 17.71 19.35
N LYS A 483 13.98 18.60 20.25
CA LYS A 483 13.94 20.05 20.00
C LYS A 483 15.34 20.62 19.76
N ARG A 484 16.36 20.12 20.47
CA ARG A 484 17.75 20.53 20.24
C ARG A 484 18.27 20.09 18.88
N ILE A 485 18.07 18.83 18.49
CA ILE A 485 18.64 18.27 17.25
C ILE A 485 17.77 18.63 16.05
N VAL A 486 16.51 18.20 16.03
CA VAL A 486 15.60 18.43 14.90
C VAL A 486 15.21 19.89 14.78
N GLY A 487 15.06 20.59 15.91
CA GLY A 487 14.82 22.05 15.90
C GLY A 487 15.97 22.81 15.27
N SER A 488 17.21 22.37 15.49
CA SER A 488 18.36 22.92 14.78
C SER A 488 18.29 22.59 13.29
N ILE A 489 18.08 21.32 12.90
CA ILE A 489 18.01 20.90 11.49
C ILE A 489 16.99 21.72 10.69
N VAL A 490 15.81 21.97 11.25
CA VAL A 490 14.73 22.71 10.56
C VAL A 490 14.96 24.23 10.54
N THR A 491 15.91 24.75 11.32
CA THR A 491 16.25 26.18 11.40
C THR A 491 17.60 26.53 10.79
N LEU A 492 18.45 25.54 10.48
CA LEU A 492 19.73 25.77 9.79
C LEU A 492 19.52 26.52 8.46
N ALA A 493 20.35 27.54 8.21
CA ALA A 493 20.38 28.25 6.94
C ALA A 493 20.94 27.36 5.81
N ASN A 494 21.95 26.55 6.15
CA ASN A 494 22.55 25.52 5.30
C ASN A 494 22.61 24.19 6.04
N PRO A 495 22.15 23.08 5.44
CA PRO A 495 22.23 21.75 6.04
C PRO A 495 23.67 21.32 6.39
N LEU A 496 23.85 20.74 7.57
CA LEU A 496 25.10 20.15 8.05
C LEU A 496 25.04 18.62 8.05
N CYS A 497 26.20 17.96 7.97
CA CYS A 497 26.28 16.52 8.21
C CYS A 497 26.20 16.22 9.71
N ALA A 498 25.89 14.96 10.08
CA ALA A 498 25.66 14.58 11.46
C ALA A 498 26.84 14.87 12.41
N PRO A 499 28.12 14.61 12.03
CA PRO A 499 29.27 14.97 12.87
C PRO A 499 29.37 16.47 13.14
N SER A 500 29.22 17.29 12.10
CA SER A 500 29.32 18.75 12.21
C SER A 500 28.16 19.35 12.98
N LEU A 501 26.96 18.79 12.83
CA LEU A 501 25.80 19.15 13.64
C LEU A 501 26.05 18.82 15.12
N ALA A 502 26.59 17.64 15.43
CA ALA A 502 26.92 17.25 16.80
C ALA A 502 27.96 18.20 17.42
N ARG A 503 29.00 18.55 16.66
CA ARG A 503 30.02 19.52 17.10
C ARG A 503 29.43 20.90 17.34
N LEU A 504 28.61 21.40 16.41
CA LEU A 504 27.92 22.68 16.57
C LEU A 504 27.02 22.70 17.81
N LEU A 505 26.26 21.64 18.06
CA LEU A 505 25.33 21.58 19.20
C LEU A 505 25.99 21.28 20.54
N GLY A 506 27.30 21.01 20.56
CA GLY A 506 28.03 20.58 21.75
C GLY A 506 27.49 19.25 22.31
N MET A 507 27.14 18.31 21.42
CA MET A 507 26.53 17.02 21.78
C MET A 507 27.43 15.84 21.36
N PRO A 508 27.38 14.70 22.07
CA PRO A 508 28.00 13.48 21.58
C PRO A 508 27.45 13.11 20.21
N ARG A 509 28.33 12.72 19.29
CA ARG A 509 27.95 12.33 17.92
C ARG A 509 26.91 11.21 17.93
N GLU A 510 27.15 10.17 18.72
CA GLU A 510 26.23 9.04 18.90
C GLU A 510 24.84 9.53 19.31
N SER A 511 24.76 10.49 20.25
CA SER A 511 23.49 11.07 20.68
C SER A 511 22.74 11.83 19.58
N VAL A 512 23.43 12.34 18.56
CA VAL A 512 22.76 12.92 17.38
C VAL A 512 22.33 11.80 16.44
N GLU A 513 23.22 10.86 16.16
CA GLU A 513 22.99 9.76 15.23
C GLU A 513 21.84 8.84 15.68
N ASP A 514 21.74 8.44 16.96
CA ASP A 514 20.65 7.55 17.41
C ASP A 514 19.27 8.18 17.20
N LEU A 515 19.14 9.49 17.38
CA LEU A 515 17.86 10.16 17.16
C LEU A 515 17.55 10.25 15.67
N LEU A 516 18.56 10.55 14.85
CA LEU A 516 18.41 10.58 13.40
C LEU A 516 17.99 9.21 12.87
N ASP A 517 18.54 8.13 13.40
CA ASP A 517 18.20 6.76 12.99
C ASP A 517 16.70 6.42 13.13
N LEU A 518 15.98 7.12 14.02
CA LEU A 518 14.54 6.99 14.20
C LEU A 518 13.71 7.82 13.19
N LEU A 519 14.35 8.70 12.42
CA LEU A 519 13.70 9.74 11.61
C LEU A 519 13.90 9.58 10.10
N HIS A 520 14.37 8.43 9.61
CA HIS A 520 14.52 8.15 8.17
C HIS A 520 13.23 8.29 7.35
N SER A 521 12.06 8.26 8.00
CA SER A 521 10.75 8.46 7.34
C SER A 521 10.49 9.92 6.91
N VAL A 522 11.21 10.88 7.52
CA VAL A 522 11.04 12.34 7.32
C VAL A 522 12.34 13.08 7.03
N LEU A 523 13.49 12.50 7.36
CA LEU A 523 14.82 13.03 7.08
C LEU A 523 15.55 12.14 6.06
N TYR A 524 16.23 12.78 5.12
CA TYR A 524 17.28 12.15 4.33
C TYR A 524 18.55 12.10 5.18
N ILE A 525 18.93 10.90 5.57
CA ILE A 525 20.12 10.63 6.38
C ILE A 525 21.07 9.81 5.50
N PRO A 526 22.16 10.42 5.02
CA PRO A 526 23.07 9.77 4.10
C PRO A 526 23.95 8.74 4.81
N THR A 527 24.28 7.66 4.09
CA THR A 527 25.26 6.65 4.56
C THR A 527 26.67 7.21 4.65
N ASP A 528 27.02 8.16 3.76
CA ASP A 528 28.28 8.91 3.86
C ASP A 528 28.12 10.03 4.90
N ALA A 529 28.85 9.90 6.01
CA ALA A 529 28.81 10.84 7.13
C ALA A 529 29.29 12.27 6.78
N ARG A 530 29.84 12.49 5.60
CA ARG A 530 30.23 13.82 5.09
C ARG A 530 29.08 14.55 4.41
N LEU A 531 28.05 13.82 3.99
CA LEU A 531 26.89 14.42 3.32
C LEU A 531 25.92 15.00 4.35
N PRO A 532 25.23 16.11 4.03
CA PRO A 532 24.36 16.78 4.97
C PRO A 532 23.05 16.01 5.22
N VAL A 533 22.57 16.07 6.46
CA VAL A 533 21.23 15.63 6.83
C VAL A 533 20.23 16.65 6.29
N ARG A 534 19.19 16.20 5.59
CA ARG A 534 18.21 17.08 4.96
C ARG A 534 16.79 16.66 5.30
N LEU A 535 15.86 17.60 5.28
CA LEU A 535 14.44 17.27 5.28
C LEU A 535 14.09 16.56 3.98
N LEU A 536 13.31 15.47 4.03
CA LEU A 536 12.72 14.91 2.82
C LEU A 536 11.71 15.88 2.20
N HIS A 537 11.10 16.74 3.01
CA HIS A 537 10.20 17.79 2.55
C HIS A 537 10.03 18.94 3.54
N LEU A 538 9.80 20.15 3.00
CA LEU A 538 9.63 21.38 3.78
C LEU A 538 8.39 21.33 4.70
N SER A 539 7.33 20.61 4.31
CA SER A 539 6.12 20.50 5.14
C SER A 539 6.35 19.83 6.50
N PHE A 540 7.45 19.07 6.67
CA PHE A 540 7.80 18.56 7.99
C PHE A 540 8.29 19.68 8.91
N ARG A 541 9.12 20.60 8.39
CA ARG A 541 9.49 21.84 9.10
C ARG A 541 8.23 22.64 9.42
N ASP A 542 7.39 22.88 8.43
CA ASP A 542 6.15 23.65 8.59
C ASP A 542 5.24 23.04 9.67
N PHE A 543 5.13 21.71 9.71
CA PHE A 543 4.40 21.00 10.74
C PHE A 543 4.98 21.23 12.14
N LEU A 544 6.32 21.21 12.28
CA LEU A 544 7.00 21.31 13.57
C LEU A 544 7.02 22.73 14.13
N VAL A 545 7.07 23.77 13.29
CA VAL A 545 7.18 25.17 13.71
C VAL A 545 5.84 25.94 13.69
N ASP A 546 4.73 25.27 13.37
CA ASP A 546 3.40 25.89 13.28
C ASP A 546 2.99 26.51 14.63
N PRO A 547 2.86 27.84 14.72
CA PRO A 547 2.59 28.53 15.99
C PRO A 547 1.22 28.17 16.58
N THR A 548 0.27 27.70 15.76
CA THR A 548 -1.06 27.28 16.24
C THR A 548 -1.01 26.05 17.17
N LYS A 549 0.08 25.28 17.11
CA LYS A 549 0.29 24.07 17.92
C LYS A 549 0.91 24.34 19.28
N ALA A 550 1.47 25.53 19.49
CA ALA A 550 2.10 25.93 20.74
C ALA A 550 1.16 25.83 21.95
N SER A 551 -0.14 26.06 21.74
CA SER A 551 -1.17 26.03 22.79
C SER A 551 -1.66 24.61 23.15
N ALA A 552 -1.26 23.58 22.41
CA ALA A 552 -1.71 22.20 22.60
C ALA A 552 -0.51 21.25 22.84
N ALA A 553 0.28 21.55 23.88
CA ALA A 553 1.51 20.83 24.22
C ALA A 553 1.29 19.31 24.42
N ASP A 554 0.14 18.91 24.98
CA ASP A 554 -0.18 17.48 25.19
C ASP A 554 -0.33 16.72 23.87
N ARG A 555 -0.87 17.36 22.84
CA ARG A 555 -1.04 16.77 21.50
C ARG A 555 0.22 16.89 20.65
N TYR A 556 1.02 17.93 20.87
CA TYR A 556 2.23 18.22 20.09
C TYR A 556 3.46 18.38 21.00
N PRO A 557 3.89 17.30 21.69
CA PRO A 557 4.98 17.38 22.66
C PRO A 557 6.33 17.74 22.03
N LEU A 558 6.48 17.51 20.72
CA LEU A 558 7.68 17.79 19.93
C LEU A 558 7.58 19.08 19.07
N TRP A 559 6.57 19.93 19.32
CA TRP A 559 6.49 21.24 18.65
C TRP A 559 7.74 22.09 18.92
N ILE A 560 8.18 22.85 17.92
CA ILE A 560 9.43 23.59 17.94
C ILE A 560 9.14 25.09 17.88
N ASP A 561 9.53 25.77 18.95
CA ASP A 561 9.57 27.23 18.99
C ASP A 561 10.73 27.73 18.12
N GLN A 562 10.40 28.27 16.96
CA GLN A 562 11.39 28.69 15.97
C GLN A 562 12.32 29.79 16.50
N GLN A 563 11.81 30.74 17.30
CA GLN A 563 12.63 31.83 17.85
C GLN A 563 13.62 31.28 18.87
N LYS A 564 13.19 30.37 19.74
CA LYS A 564 14.09 29.69 20.69
C LYS A 564 15.13 28.83 19.98
N ALA A 565 14.75 28.12 18.93
CA ALA A 565 15.70 27.32 18.14
C ALA A 565 16.78 28.19 17.48
N HIS A 566 16.41 29.32 16.90
CA HIS A 566 17.38 30.31 16.39
C HIS A 566 18.27 30.87 17.51
N HIS A 567 17.72 31.16 18.69
CA HIS A 567 18.50 31.64 19.83
C HIS A 567 19.57 30.61 20.23
N VAL A 568 19.16 29.34 20.38
CA VAL A 568 20.07 28.24 20.73
C VAL A 568 21.18 28.09 19.68
N LEU A 569 20.84 28.14 18.38
CA LEU A 569 21.84 28.07 17.32
C LEU A 569 22.82 29.25 17.35
N ALA A 570 22.35 30.46 17.61
CA ALA A 570 23.22 31.64 17.69
C ALA A 570 24.23 31.52 18.84
N ILE A 571 23.75 31.11 20.02
CA ILE A 571 24.59 30.85 21.20
C ILE A 571 25.62 29.75 20.90
N ARG A 572 25.19 28.63 20.33
CA ARG A 572 26.08 27.51 19.97
C ARG A 572 27.12 27.87 18.93
N CYS A 573 26.77 28.71 17.94
CA CYS A 573 27.74 29.23 16.99
C CYS A 573 28.81 30.08 17.71
N LEU A 574 28.39 31.00 18.58
CA LEU A 574 29.32 31.87 19.32
C LEU A 574 30.21 31.09 20.27
N GLU A 575 29.66 30.14 21.03
CA GLU A 575 30.43 29.25 21.90
C GLU A 575 31.49 28.48 21.10
N LEU A 576 31.11 27.87 19.97
CA LEU A 576 32.05 27.15 19.10
C LEU A 576 33.20 28.06 18.61
N LEU A 577 32.90 29.30 18.23
CA LEU A 577 33.91 30.25 17.75
C LEU A 577 34.80 30.81 18.87
N LEU A 578 34.30 30.83 20.11
CA LEU A 578 35.04 31.22 21.31
C LEU A 578 35.92 30.11 21.88
N GLU A 579 35.72 28.85 21.46
CA GLU A 579 36.58 27.74 21.87
C GLU A 579 38.05 28.00 21.49
N GLU A 580 38.95 27.67 22.43
CA GLU A 580 40.37 27.89 22.26
C GLU A 580 40.89 27.14 21.02
N GLY A 581 41.53 27.88 20.12
CA GLY A 581 42.13 27.34 18.90
C GLY A 581 41.19 27.26 17.69
N THR A 582 39.88 27.46 17.86
CA THR A 582 38.93 27.50 16.72
C THR A 582 39.19 28.70 15.83
N LEU A 583 39.15 29.90 16.39
CA LEU A 583 39.54 31.13 15.69
C LEU A 583 40.86 31.66 16.23
N ARG A 584 41.82 31.88 15.34
CA ARG A 584 43.13 32.45 15.68
C ARG A 584 43.72 33.16 14.48
N ARG A 585 44.64 34.08 14.75
CA ARG A 585 45.42 34.76 13.71
C ARG A 585 46.15 33.74 12.83
N ASN A 586 46.11 33.96 11.52
CA ASN A 586 46.71 33.07 10.52
C ASN A 586 46.17 31.64 10.63
N ILE A 587 44.84 31.50 10.59
CA ILE A 587 44.13 30.24 10.89
C ILE A 587 44.57 29.10 9.96
N CYS A 588 44.85 29.41 8.70
CA CYS A 588 45.35 28.46 7.69
C CYS A 588 46.88 28.27 7.71
N GLY A 589 47.62 28.93 8.60
CA GLY A 589 49.08 28.81 8.67
C GLY A 589 49.80 29.26 7.40
N LEU A 590 49.27 30.29 6.72
CA LEU A 590 49.79 30.80 5.46
C LEU A 590 51.22 31.35 5.66
N ARG A 591 52.11 31.07 4.70
CA ARG A 591 53.51 31.49 4.75
C ARG A 591 53.68 32.99 4.51
N LEU A 592 52.82 33.58 3.68
CA LEU A 592 52.87 34.99 3.32
C LEU A 592 51.50 35.63 3.58
N PRO A 593 51.44 36.81 4.23
CA PRO A 593 50.18 37.54 4.43
C PRO A 593 49.48 37.95 3.13
N SER A 594 50.21 37.97 2.00
CA SER A 594 49.70 38.33 0.67
C SER A 594 49.17 37.14 -0.14
N THR A 595 49.15 35.92 0.42
CA THR A 595 48.60 34.74 -0.27
C THR A 595 47.15 34.99 -0.64
N LEU A 596 46.83 34.84 -1.93
CA LEU A 596 45.47 35.05 -2.42
C LEU A 596 44.57 33.90 -1.98
N ARG A 597 43.28 34.17 -1.74
CA ARG A 597 42.31 33.10 -1.41
C ARG A 597 42.31 31.97 -2.44
N SER A 598 42.50 32.29 -3.73
CA SER A 598 42.56 31.29 -4.81
C SER A 598 43.78 30.36 -4.74
N GLU A 599 44.82 30.75 -3.98
CA GLU A 599 46.04 29.98 -3.77
C GLU A 599 45.95 29.07 -2.53
N VAL A 600 44.91 29.25 -1.69
CA VAL A 600 44.66 28.38 -0.53
C VAL A 600 43.94 27.12 -1.00
N GLY A 601 44.58 25.96 -0.80
CA GLY A 601 43.98 24.67 -1.14
C GLY A 601 42.74 24.38 -0.30
N GLN A 602 41.74 23.75 -0.92
CA GLN A 602 40.49 23.39 -0.26
C GLN A 602 40.70 22.49 0.97
N SER A 603 41.66 21.56 0.90
CA SER A 603 42.01 20.68 2.03
C SER A 603 42.62 21.45 3.22
N THR A 604 43.45 22.46 2.96
CA THR A 604 44.00 23.34 4.00
C THR A 604 42.90 24.16 4.65
N LEU A 605 41.96 24.65 3.84
CA LEU A 605 40.80 25.40 4.32
C LEU A 605 39.89 24.52 5.18
N GLU A 606 39.55 23.31 4.74
CA GLU A 606 38.68 22.40 5.48
C GLU A 606 39.32 21.89 6.78
N ALA A 607 40.65 21.75 6.81
CA ALA A 607 41.38 21.39 8.04
C ALA A 607 41.41 22.54 9.06
N ALA A 608 41.54 23.78 8.60
CA ALA A 608 41.61 24.96 9.46
C ALA A 608 40.23 25.50 9.85
N LEU A 609 39.25 25.35 8.97
CA LEU A 609 37.86 25.75 9.11
C LEU A 609 36.97 24.56 8.74
N PRO A 610 36.73 23.63 9.68
CA PRO A 610 35.74 22.57 9.51
C PRO A 610 34.35 23.14 9.23
N SER A 611 33.48 22.32 8.63
CA SER A 611 32.15 22.73 8.15
C SER A 611 31.27 23.46 9.18
N GLU A 612 31.31 23.05 10.44
CA GLU A 612 30.60 23.63 11.57
C GLU A 612 31.14 25.01 11.94
N VAL A 613 32.46 25.22 11.81
CA VAL A 613 33.12 26.51 12.04
C VAL A 613 32.81 27.46 10.89
N GLN A 614 32.83 26.96 9.64
CA GLN A 614 32.39 27.73 8.48
C GLN A 614 30.94 28.17 8.65
N TYR A 615 30.06 27.25 9.07
CA TYR A 615 28.66 27.55 9.33
C TYR A 615 28.51 28.63 10.40
N ALA A 616 29.15 28.46 11.55
CA ALA A 616 29.10 29.42 12.64
C ALA A 616 29.58 30.80 12.18
N CYS A 617 30.72 30.88 11.49
CA CYS A 617 31.25 32.12 10.93
C CYS A 617 30.26 32.84 10.01
N LEU A 618 29.47 32.10 9.24
CA LEU A 618 28.55 32.66 8.24
C LEU A 618 27.18 33.02 8.80
N TYR A 619 26.68 32.28 9.79
CA TYR A 619 25.25 32.30 10.15
C TYR A 619 24.94 32.65 11.61
N TRP A 620 25.92 32.86 12.49
CA TRP A 620 25.64 33.26 13.88
C TRP A 620 24.81 34.55 13.96
N VAL A 621 25.15 35.57 13.15
CA VAL A 621 24.42 36.85 13.07
C VAL A 621 22.98 36.66 12.58
N PHE A 622 22.81 35.80 11.56
CA PHE A 622 21.49 35.47 11.03
C PHE A 622 20.61 34.87 12.12
N HIS A 623 21.11 33.87 12.84
CA HIS A 623 20.37 33.25 13.94
C HIS A 623 20.08 34.21 15.10
N TRP A 624 21.04 35.07 15.45
CA TRP A 624 20.83 36.08 16.49
C TRP A 624 19.72 37.09 16.15
N LYS A 625 19.62 37.45 14.86
CA LYS A 625 18.57 38.34 14.38
C LYS A 625 17.21 37.65 14.38
N GLU A 626 17.12 36.43 13.84
CA GLU A 626 15.86 35.67 13.78
C GLU A 626 15.36 35.25 15.17
N SER A 627 16.24 35.17 16.17
CA SER A 627 15.84 34.95 17.56
C SER A 627 15.28 36.18 18.27
N MET A 628 15.27 37.35 17.60
CA MET A 628 14.87 38.64 18.18
C MET A 628 15.61 38.98 19.48
N SER A 629 16.84 38.49 19.62
CA SER A 629 17.65 38.69 20.82
C SER A 629 18.33 40.06 20.80
N LYS A 630 18.43 40.70 21.96
CA LYS A 630 19.16 41.96 22.11
C LYS A 630 20.61 41.67 22.48
N VAL A 631 21.52 42.50 22.00
CA VAL A 631 22.91 42.48 22.46
C VAL A 631 22.97 43.14 23.83
N GLU A 632 23.62 42.46 24.75
CA GLU A 632 23.82 42.91 26.13
C GLU A 632 25.31 43.13 26.35
N ASP A 633 25.66 44.21 27.04
CA ASP A 633 27.05 44.51 27.41
C ASP A 633 27.60 43.41 28.32
N GLY A 634 28.79 42.88 28.01
CA GLY A 634 29.36 41.72 28.69
C GLY A 634 28.70 40.37 28.34
N GLY A 635 27.75 40.35 27.40
CA GLY A 635 27.15 39.13 26.87
C GLY A 635 28.05 38.39 25.88
N LEU A 636 27.60 37.21 25.42
CA LEU A 636 28.39 36.36 24.50
C LEU A 636 28.80 37.06 23.19
N VAL A 637 27.93 37.89 22.63
CA VAL A 637 28.24 38.66 21.41
C VAL A 637 29.36 39.67 21.68
N ASP A 638 29.27 40.41 22.78
CA ASP A 638 30.29 41.40 23.16
C ASP A 638 31.64 40.73 23.45
N CYS A 639 31.64 39.63 24.22
CA CYS A 639 32.84 38.82 24.46
C CYS A 639 33.50 38.32 23.16
N PHE A 640 32.68 37.84 22.21
CA PHE A 640 33.16 37.37 20.92
C PHE A 640 33.76 38.50 20.07
N LEU A 641 33.08 39.65 19.97
CA LEU A 641 33.57 40.77 19.19
C LEU A 641 34.87 41.34 19.79
N ASN A 642 34.96 41.48 21.12
CA ASN A 642 36.16 41.98 21.77
C ASN A 642 37.38 41.04 21.62
N SER A 643 37.14 39.72 21.52
CA SER A 643 38.22 38.72 21.51
C SER A 643 38.60 38.23 20.10
N HIS A 644 37.64 38.12 19.19
CA HIS A 644 37.82 37.42 17.91
C HIS A 644 37.32 38.18 16.67
N LEU A 645 36.94 39.47 16.75
CA LEU A 645 36.47 40.23 15.58
C LEU A 645 37.41 40.14 14.37
N LEU A 646 38.71 40.38 14.57
CA LEU A 646 39.70 40.31 13.48
C LEU A 646 39.92 38.88 12.96
N HIS A 647 39.89 37.89 13.86
CA HIS A 647 40.01 36.47 13.50
C HIS A 647 38.81 36.01 12.66
N TRP A 648 37.62 36.52 12.99
CA TRP A 648 36.39 36.25 12.24
C TRP A 648 36.42 36.89 10.85
N PHE A 649 36.89 38.13 10.71
CA PHE A 649 37.09 38.74 9.39
C PHE A 649 38.12 38.00 8.54
N GLU A 650 39.21 37.52 9.13
CA GLU A 650 40.17 36.66 8.45
C GLU A 650 39.48 35.38 7.90
N ALA A 651 38.70 34.70 8.74
CA ALA A 651 37.94 33.51 8.33
C ALA A 651 36.93 33.81 7.21
N LEU A 652 36.15 34.90 7.31
CA LEU A 652 35.23 35.32 6.26
C LEU A 652 35.94 35.66 4.94
N GLY A 653 37.16 36.20 5.02
CA GLY A 653 38.01 36.47 3.85
C GLY A 653 38.44 35.20 3.15
N LEU A 654 38.88 34.20 3.91
CA LEU A 654 39.27 32.89 3.40
C LEU A 654 38.08 32.12 2.78
N LEU A 655 36.89 32.28 3.36
CA LEU A 655 35.63 31.76 2.80
C LEU A 655 35.15 32.53 1.56
N GLY A 656 35.76 33.68 1.24
CA GLY A 656 35.38 34.52 0.10
C GLY A 656 34.01 35.17 0.28
N ARG A 657 33.67 35.58 1.50
CA ARG A 657 32.33 36.10 1.87
C ARG A 657 32.34 37.53 2.43
N ILE A 658 33.48 38.22 2.44
CA ILE A 658 33.59 39.64 2.87
C ILE A 658 32.79 40.58 1.98
N SER A 659 32.71 40.32 0.67
CA SER A 659 32.12 41.20 -0.34
C SER A 659 30.75 40.74 -0.88
N ASP A 660 30.15 39.72 -0.26
CA ASP A 660 28.89 39.16 -0.73
C ASP A 660 27.73 40.12 -0.40
N ARG A 661 27.05 40.66 -1.44
CA ARG A 661 25.90 41.57 -1.29
C ARG A 661 24.71 40.93 -0.55
N ASN A 662 24.72 39.61 -0.38
CA ASN A 662 23.73 38.83 0.39
C ASN A 662 24.30 38.25 1.70
N GLY A 663 25.55 38.55 2.07
CA GLY A 663 26.22 38.09 3.30
C GLY A 663 26.00 39.00 4.51
N VAL A 664 26.74 38.74 5.59
CA VAL A 664 26.73 39.36 6.95
C VAL A 664 26.45 40.89 6.99
N PHE A 665 26.79 41.62 5.93
CA PHE A 665 26.65 43.08 5.81
C PHE A 665 25.47 43.57 4.95
N SER A 666 24.60 42.68 4.47
CA SER A 666 23.48 43.03 3.59
C SER A 666 22.28 43.67 4.30
N SER A 667 22.24 43.64 5.64
CA SER A 667 21.27 44.39 6.43
C SER A 667 21.91 45.65 7.00
N ARG A 668 21.32 46.82 6.72
CA ARG A 668 21.68 48.14 7.29
C ARG A 668 22.05 48.17 8.81
N PRO A 669 21.55 47.29 9.71
CA PRO A 669 21.94 47.29 11.12
C PRO A 669 23.29 46.63 11.45
N SER A 670 23.93 45.91 10.52
CA SER A 670 25.24 45.27 10.81
C SER A 670 26.35 46.28 11.08
N PHE A 671 26.19 47.52 10.56
CA PHE A 671 27.02 48.67 10.91
C PHE A 671 26.64 49.30 12.25
N GLU A 672 25.35 49.34 12.63
CA GLU A 672 24.91 49.87 13.93
C GLU A 672 25.43 49.05 15.12
N MET A 673 25.64 47.72 14.95
CA MET A 673 26.29 46.88 15.97
C MET A 673 27.79 47.17 16.15
N LEU A 674 28.46 47.68 15.11
CA LEU A 674 29.88 48.08 15.16
C LEU A 674 30.03 49.54 15.61
N ASP A 675 29.05 50.41 15.30
CA ASP A 675 29.07 51.82 15.71
C ASP A 675 28.76 52.02 17.21
N GLY A 676 28.05 51.08 17.85
CA GLY A 676 27.75 51.14 19.29
C GLY A 676 28.96 50.98 20.22
N SER A 677 30.08 50.43 19.73
CA SER A 677 31.30 50.20 20.51
C SER A 677 32.39 51.28 20.30
N SER A 678 32.12 52.31 19.50
CA SER A 678 33.11 53.36 19.15
C SER A 678 33.18 54.56 20.13
N SER A 679 32.55 54.53 21.30
CA SER A 679 32.54 55.69 22.22
C SER A 679 33.72 55.77 23.20
N ALA A 680 34.72 54.88 23.10
CA ALA A 680 35.83 54.81 24.06
C ALA A 680 37.23 54.85 23.43
N ILE A 681 37.49 55.76 22.48
CA ILE A 681 38.88 56.22 22.20
C ILE A 681 38.85 57.74 21.99
N GLY A 682 38.98 58.49 23.09
CA GLY A 682 39.33 59.91 23.07
C GLY A 682 40.85 60.09 23.18
N PRO A 683 41.42 61.18 22.63
CA PRO A 683 42.86 61.33 22.51
C PRO A 683 43.49 61.77 23.84
N SER A 684 44.56 61.08 24.22
CA SER A 684 45.66 61.61 25.05
C SER A 684 46.94 60.87 24.72
#